data_AF-A0A350YNE1-F1
#
_entry.id   AF-A0A350YNE1-F1
#
_cell.length_a   1.000
_cell.length_b   1.000
_cell.length_c   1.000
_cell.angle_alpha   90.00
_cell.angle_beta   90.00
_cell.angle_gamma   90.00
#
_symmetry.space_group_name_H-M   'P 1'
#
loop_
_entity.id
_entity.type
_entity.pdbx_description
1 polymer ?
#
loop_
_entity_poly.entity_id
_entity_poly.type
_entity_poly.pdbx_seq_one_letter_code
_entity_poly.pdbx_strand_id
1 'polypeptide(L)'
;MFRNTADLKGKLREIIENNREQIELSKRLARIELNVPVELKEEELIMESPDRNKLQALFDELEFRTVAARILAETGKPPEETMQPRIFETPAEGFQGTLFGNDEGDQTRVSQKSSIEDVKHEYILIEGQSAIKGLADTMLSLKEVCFDTETTSIDPLDSELVAIAFSWEKGKGYLVVFPGSRQETLSSLKILKPLFENPRILKIGQNLKFDIQILANYDIGVKGALFDTMIAHYLLEPDMRHNMNILSETYLSYTPVHIEALIGEKGVNQKNMRSVPVDKLKEYAVEDADVTFQLKELFEPLLRKEGLIDLANEIEMPLISVLAVMERNGVKLNQDNLKVIAGGLREDIISLEKEIFELAGTEFNISSPKQLGDILFLRLKLDDKARLTKTRQFITNEEILQRLSGRHPIISKVLEYRGLKKLLSTYVEALPQLVDRRTGRIHTSFNQAVASTGRLSSNNPNLQNIPVRDERGREIRKAFVPEEGHLFLSADYSQIELRLMAHLSRDESMIADFLSGSDIHAATAAKIFGVDLADVTREMRARAKTANFGIIYGISSYGLSERLTIGRKEAKDLIDGYFNSYPGVRSYMDNCIRKAREQGFVTTMFGRRRYVRDILSRNQVVRGNAERNAINAPIQGSAADIIKIAMNRIHEKLMSEQFSARMILQVHDELIFEVAENENERLREMVIHEMSSAAVLDIPLKVDWGTGKNWLEAH
;
A
#
# COMPACT_ATOMS: atom_id res chain seq x y z
N MET A 1 11.12 27.53 25.16
CA MET A 1 10.60 27.39 26.54
C MET A 1 10.77 28.69 27.32
N PHE A 2 11.96 29.05 27.85
CA PHE A 2 12.13 30.26 28.68
C PHE A 2 11.87 31.62 27.99
N ARG A 3 11.94 31.69 26.66
CA ARG A 3 11.62 32.92 25.90
C ARG A 3 10.11 33.17 25.74
N ASN A 4 9.28 32.14 25.99
CA ASN A 4 7.82 32.19 25.79
C ASN A 4 7.08 31.92 27.11
N THR A 5 7.73 32.13 28.27
CA THR A 5 7.11 31.91 29.58
C THR A 5 5.98 32.90 29.87
N ALA A 6 5.97 34.05 29.19
CA ALA A 6 4.89 35.04 29.26
C ALA A 6 3.54 34.51 28.74
N ASP A 7 3.57 33.50 27.86
CA ASP A 7 2.35 32.88 27.29
C ASP A 7 1.76 31.79 28.20
N LEU A 8 2.44 31.45 29.30
CA LEU A 8 2.03 30.42 30.26
C LEU A 8 1.30 31.05 31.46
N LYS A 9 0.18 30.45 31.89
CA LYS A 9 -0.66 30.97 32.99
C LYS A 9 -0.58 30.10 34.25
N GLY A 10 -0.66 30.74 35.41
CA GLY A 10 -0.82 30.11 36.72
C GLY A 10 0.41 29.33 37.23
N LYS A 11 0.17 28.31 38.08
CA LYS A 11 1.20 27.48 38.73
C LYS A 11 2.24 26.89 37.78
N LEU A 12 1.88 26.64 36.51
CA LEU A 12 2.79 26.08 35.53
C LEU A 12 3.94 27.04 35.18
N ARG A 13 3.62 28.34 35.10
CA ARG A 13 4.62 29.40 34.90
C ARG A 13 5.54 29.50 36.11
N GLU A 14 4.96 29.51 37.32
CA GLU A 14 5.72 29.54 38.57
C GLU A 14 6.66 28.34 38.71
N ILE A 15 6.22 27.13 38.36
CA ILE A 15 7.07 25.93 38.40
C ILE A 15 8.26 26.05 37.44
N ILE A 16 8.04 26.55 36.23
CA ILE A 16 9.11 26.69 35.22
C ILE A 16 10.08 27.81 35.57
N GLU A 17 9.58 28.93 36.10
CA GLU A 17 10.41 30.06 36.54
C GLU A 17 11.21 29.68 37.80
N ASN A 18 10.59 29.02 38.78
CA ASN A 18 11.24 28.63 40.04
C ASN A 18 12.25 27.47 39.87
N ASN A 19 12.06 26.58 38.90
CA ASN A 19 12.98 25.46 38.64
C ASN A 19 13.89 25.69 37.43
N ARG A 20 14.02 26.93 36.98
CA ARG A 20 14.79 27.29 35.77
C ARG A 20 16.23 26.77 35.82
N GLU A 21 16.93 26.97 36.94
CA GLU A 21 18.31 26.51 37.11
C GLU A 21 18.42 24.98 37.03
N GLN A 22 17.46 24.26 37.61
CA GLN A 22 17.39 22.80 37.55
C GLN A 22 17.13 22.27 36.14
N ILE A 23 16.29 22.95 35.36
CA ILE A 23 15.98 22.59 33.97
C ILE A 23 17.19 22.88 33.07
N GLU A 24 17.87 24.02 33.25
CA GLU A 24 19.10 24.35 32.52
C GLU A 24 20.23 23.37 32.87
N LEU A 25 20.35 22.99 34.15
CA LEU A 25 21.29 21.96 34.62
C LEU A 25 20.95 20.58 34.03
N SER A 26 19.69 20.15 34.05
CA SER A 26 19.27 18.88 33.45
C SER A 26 19.57 18.83 31.95
N LYS A 27 19.35 19.94 31.24
CA LYS A 27 19.74 20.06 29.83
C LYS A 27 21.25 19.98 29.63
N ARG A 28 22.04 20.57 30.54
CA ARG A 28 23.51 20.49 30.50
C ARG A 28 24.01 19.07 30.79
N LEU A 29 23.40 18.38 31.75
CA LEU A 29 23.75 17.00 32.11
C LEU A 29 23.33 15.99 31.03
N ALA A 30 22.20 16.22 30.37
CA ALA A 30 21.74 15.38 29.26
C ALA A 30 22.37 15.77 27.91
N ARG A 31 23.10 16.88 27.83
CA ARG A 31 23.82 17.27 26.61
C ARG A 31 25.06 16.39 26.51
N ILE A 32 25.09 15.59 25.45
CA ILE A 32 26.28 14.82 25.08
C ILE A 32 27.42 15.82 24.83
N GLU A 33 28.51 15.69 25.60
CA GLU A 33 29.73 16.45 25.36
C GLU A 33 30.37 15.90 24.09
N LEU A 34 30.47 16.75 23.07
CA LEU A 34 31.07 16.37 21.78
C LEU A 34 32.55 16.73 21.71
N ASN A 35 33.06 17.51 22.68
CA ASN A 35 34.47 17.88 22.80
C ASN A 35 35.17 17.07 23.90
N VAL A 36 34.87 15.77 23.98
CA VAL A 36 35.60 14.88 24.88
C VAL A 36 37.06 14.83 24.40
N PRO A 37 38.08 15.00 25.26
CA PRO A 37 39.49 14.98 24.87
C PRO A 37 39.94 13.53 24.58
N VAL A 38 39.30 12.89 23.60
CA VAL A 38 39.68 11.60 23.05
C VAL A 38 40.29 11.84 21.69
N GLU A 39 41.52 11.39 21.52
CA GLU A 39 42.19 11.39 20.23
C GLU A 39 41.66 10.19 19.44
N LEU A 40 40.72 10.43 18.52
CA LEU A 40 40.11 9.37 17.72
C LEU A 40 41.11 8.88 16.68
N LYS A 41 41.68 7.70 16.91
CA LYS A 41 42.51 7.00 15.93
C LYS A 41 41.66 5.95 15.24
N GLU A 42 41.16 6.27 14.05
CA GLU A 42 40.25 5.41 13.30
C GLU A 42 40.82 4.01 13.05
N GLU A 43 42.14 3.89 12.92
CA GLU A 43 42.87 2.63 12.74
C GLU A 43 42.72 1.68 13.94
N GLU A 44 42.66 2.19 15.17
CA GLU A 44 42.51 1.40 16.41
C GLU A 44 41.04 0.97 16.66
N LEU A 45 40.09 1.49 15.87
CA LEU A 45 38.66 1.21 15.98
C LEU A 45 38.16 0.23 14.91
N ILE A 46 39.06 -0.27 14.06
CA ILE A 46 38.75 -1.31 13.09
C ILE A 46 38.50 -2.62 13.84
N MET A 47 37.36 -3.25 13.56
CA MET A 47 36.98 -4.50 14.21
C MET A 47 37.89 -5.64 13.72
N GLU A 48 38.78 -6.09 14.58
CA GLU A 48 39.65 -7.24 14.30
C GLU A 48 38.94 -8.57 14.58
N SER A 49 39.39 -9.63 13.91
CA SER A 49 38.91 -10.98 14.20
C SER A 49 39.38 -11.43 15.59
N PRO A 50 38.49 -11.96 16.45
CA PRO A 50 38.86 -12.35 17.81
C PRO A 50 39.83 -13.53 17.81
N ASP A 51 40.76 -13.55 18.78
CA ASP A 51 41.66 -14.68 19.01
C ASP A 51 40.85 -15.88 19.51
N ARG A 52 40.55 -16.80 18.58
CA ARG A 52 39.69 -17.96 18.82
C ARG A 52 40.20 -18.85 19.95
N ASN A 53 41.51 -18.98 20.12
CA ASN A 53 42.08 -19.86 21.14
C ASN A 53 41.88 -19.27 22.55
N LYS A 54 42.09 -17.96 22.70
CA LYS A 54 41.82 -17.26 23.97
C LYS A 54 40.32 -17.19 24.27
N LEU A 55 39.51 -16.97 23.23
CA LEU A 55 38.06 -16.85 23.37
C LEU A 55 37.41 -18.19 23.73
N GLN A 56 37.84 -19.30 23.11
CA GLN A 56 37.40 -20.64 23.47
C GLN A 56 37.74 -20.98 24.93
N ALA A 57 38.99 -20.73 25.35
CA ALA A 57 39.42 -20.98 26.72
C ALA A 57 38.59 -20.19 27.75
N LEU A 58 38.29 -18.92 27.46
CA LEU A 58 37.46 -18.07 28.31
C LEU A 58 35.99 -18.55 28.36
N PHE A 59 35.43 -18.97 27.22
CA PHE A 59 34.07 -19.49 27.18
C PHE A 59 33.93 -20.84 27.89
N ASP A 60 34.97 -21.67 27.86
CA ASP A 60 35.02 -22.92 28.60
C ASP A 60 35.11 -22.67 30.11
N GLU A 61 35.93 -21.70 30.54
CA GLU A 61 36.02 -21.27 31.95
C GLU A 61 34.68 -20.73 32.48
N LEU A 62 33.97 -19.94 31.67
CA LEU A 62 32.68 -19.32 32.04
C LEU A 62 31.47 -20.21 31.74
N GLU A 63 31.69 -21.43 31.23
CA GLU A 63 30.66 -22.41 30.84
C GLU A 63 29.63 -21.89 29.80
N PHE A 64 30.01 -20.94 28.94
CA PHE A 64 29.15 -20.32 27.93
C PHE A 64 29.02 -21.14 26.64
N ARG A 65 28.70 -22.42 26.78
CA ARG A 65 28.76 -23.43 25.70
C ARG A 65 27.88 -23.10 24.49
N THR A 66 26.68 -22.56 24.70
CA THR A 66 25.74 -22.22 23.61
C THR A 66 26.18 -20.97 22.85
N VAL A 67 26.80 -20.02 23.55
CA VAL A 67 27.29 -18.76 22.95
C VAL A 67 28.59 -19.01 22.21
N ALA A 68 29.47 -19.86 22.75
CA ALA A 68 30.70 -20.31 22.11
C ALA A 68 30.40 -20.99 20.76
N ALA A 69 29.43 -21.91 20.72
CA ALA A 69 29.06 -22.60 19.49
C ALA A 69 28.57 -21.65 18.40
N ARG A 70 27.85 -20.58 18.76
CA ARG A 70 27.36 -19.58 17.81
C ARG A 70 28.47 -18.66 17.28
N ILE A 71 29.25 -18.07 18.19
CA ILE A 71 30.29 -17.08 17.84
C ILE A 71 31.49 -17.74 17.14
N LEU A 72 31.83 -18.97 17.54
CA LEU A 72 32.91 -19.71 16.91
C LEU A 72 32.47 -20.35 15.58
N ALA A 73 31.18 -20.62 15.35
CA ALA A 73 30.71 -21.05 14.02
C ALA A 73 30.78 -19.92 12.98
N GLU A 74 30.50 -18.67 13.37
CA GLU A 74 30.56 -17.50 12.47
C GLU A 74 31.99 -17.12 12.04
N THR A 75 33.02 -17.62 12.72
CA THR A 75 34.42 -17.17 12.54
C THR A 75 35.33 -18.12 11.75
N GLY A 76 34.81 -19.12 11.00
CA GLY A 76 35.66 -20.17 10.40
C GLY A 76 35.36 -20.64 8.98
N LYS A 77 36.33 -20.46 8.08
CA LYS A 77 36.74 -21.46 7.07
C LYS A 77 38.12 -22.02 7.44
N PRO A 78 38.34 -23.35 7.45
CA PRO A 78 39.67 -23.94 7.39
C PRO A 78 40.18 -24.07 5.93
N PRO A 79 41.48 -24.29 5.69
CA PRO A 79 42.09 -24.36 4.36
C PRO A 79 41.81 -25.69 3.63
N GLU A 80 41.90 -25.63 2.31
CA GLU A 80 41.65 -26.70 1.32
C GLU A 80 42.35 -28.03 1.62
N GLU A 81 41.60 -29.13 1.60
CA GLU A 81 42.12 -30.46 1.26
C GLU A 81 41.19 -31.19 0.28
N THR A 82 41.83 -31.75 -0.74
CA THR A 82 41.33 -32.46 -1.92
C THR A 82 40.51 -33.73 -1.59
N MET A 83 39.30 -33.88 -2.16
CA MET A 83 38.68 -35.19 -2.37
C MET A 83 37.84 -35.28 -3.66
N GLN A 84 38.05 -36.39 -4.38
CA GLN A 84 37.44 -36.82 -5.65
C GLN A 84 35.93 -37.12 -5.53
N PRO A 85 35.17 -37.09 -6.66
CA PRO A 85 33.73 -37.27 -6.64
C PRO A 85 33.33 -38.75 -6.53
N ARG A 86 32.29 -39.03 -5.74
CA ARG A 86 31.49 -40.25 -5.88
C ARG A 86 30.05 -39.86 -6.22
N ILE A 87 29.62 -40.32 -7.38
CA ILE A 87 28.24 -40.32 -7.87
C ILE A 87 27.48 -41.40 -7.10
N PHE A 88 26.30 -41.10 -6.57
CA PHE A 88 25.22 -42.09 -6.45
C PHE A 88 23.84 -41.43 -6.58
N GLU A 89 22.97 -42.18 -7.24
CA GLU A 89 21.66 -41.85 -7.81
C GLU A 89 20.54 -41.75 -6.76
N THR A 90 19.47 -41.04 -7.14
CA THR A 90 18.17 -40.96 -6.45
C THR A 90 17.43 -42.30 -6.41
N PRO A 91 16.55 -42.51 -5.42
CA PRO A 91 15.13 -42.63 -5.76
C PRO A 91 14.16 -41.92 -4.82
N ALA A 92 12.92 -41.81 -5.32
CA ALA A 92 11.79 -41.01 -4.84
C ALA A 92 11.01 -41.57 -3.63
N GLU A 93 10.10 -40.71 -3.15
CA GLU A 93 8.91 -40.92 -2.30
C GLU A 93 9.01 -40.82 -0.78
N GLY A 94 8.14 -39.96 -0.21
CA GLY A 94 7.74 -39.97 1.20
C GLY A 94 7.78 -38.61 1.92
N PHE A 95 6.92 -37.64 1.57
CA PHE A 95 6.78 -36.41 2.36
C PHE A 95 5.54 -36.47 3.26
N GLN A 96 5.72 -36.97 4.49
CA GLN A 96 4.78 -36.88 5.59
C GLN A 96 5.40 -35.97 6.65
N GLY A 97 4.75 -34.84 6.91
CA GLY A 97 5.38 -33.65 7.47
C GLY A 97 5.70 -33.63 8.97
N THR A 98 6.38 -32.55 9.37
CA THR A 98 6.48 -32.07 10.74
C THR A 98 6.08 -30.60 10.81
N LEU A 99 5.14 -30.34 11.72
CA LEU A 99 4.27 -29.17 11.79
C LEU A 99 4.63 -28.28 13.00
N PHE A 100 5.94 -28.11 13.24
CA PHE A 100 6.54 -27.14 14.15
C PHE A 100 7.88 -26.72 13.54
N GLY A 101 7.88 -25.58 12.85
CA GLY A 101 9.10 -25.00 12.27
C GLY A 101 9.97 -24.39 13.37
N ASN A 102 10.98 -25.15 13.81
CA ASN A 102 12.29 -24.56 13.99
C ASN A 102 12.98 -24.68 12.63
N ASP A 103 13.35 -23.54 12.05
CA ASP A 103 14.24 -23.44 10.88
C ASP A 103 15.66 -23.89 11.29
N GLU A 104 15.83 -25.19 11.52
CA GLU A 104 17.13 -25.86 11.54
C GLU A 104 16.99 -27.14 10.73
N GLY A 105 17.16 -27.02 9.42
CA GLY A 105 17.02 -28.19 8.54
C GLY A 105 16.96 -27.91 7.05
N ASP A 106 17.57 -26.84 6.54
CA ASP A 106 18.03 -26.79 5.14
C ASP A 106 19.28 -25.89 4.97
N GLN A 107 20.19 -25.92 5.96
CA GLN A 107 21.49 -25.24 5.89
C GLN A 107 22.61 -26.12 5.28
N THR A 108 22.30 -26.87 4.22
CA THR A 108 23.33 -27.45 3.34
C THR A 108 22.95 -27.31 1.86
N ARG A 109 22.46 -26.14 1.48
CA ARG A 109 22.84 -25.49 0.22
C ARG A 109 23.15 -24.03 0.50
N VAL A 110 24.39 -23.74 0.90
CA VAL A 110 24.96 -22.42 0.61
C VAL A 110 25.06 -22.37 -0.91
N SER A 111 23.99 -21.96 -1.60
CA SER A 111 24.19 -21.48 -2.96
C SER A 111 25.03 -20.21 -2.78
N GLN A 112 26.30 -20.26 -3.16
CA GLN A 112 27.05 -19.03 -3.36
C GLN A 112 26.27 -18.22 -4.39
N LYS A 113 25.56 -17.18 -3.93
CA LYS A 113 24.89 -16.23 -4.82
C LYS A 113 25.99 -15.45 -5.52
N SER A 114 25.86 -15.30 -6.83
CA SER A 114 26.82 -14.50 -7.59
C SER A 114 26.55 -13.02 -7.34
N SER A 115 27.57 -12.18 -7.54
CA SER A 115 27.48 -10.73 -7.49
C SER A 115 28.07 -10.10 -8.74
N ILE A 116 28.02 -8.77 -8.84
CA ILE A 116 28.69 -8.00 -9.89
C ILE A 116 30.19 -8.30 -10.00
N GLU A 117 30.84 -8.70 -8.91
CA GLU A 117 32.27 -9.06 -8.88
C GLU A 117 32.55 -10.44 -9.49
N ASP A 118 31.57 -11.34 -9.44
CA ASP A 118 31.72 -12.73 -9.88
C ASP A 118 31.26 -12.94 -11.33
N VAL A 119 30.33 -12.11 -11.80
CA VAL A 119 29.69 -12.25 -13.10
C VAL A 119 30.36 -11.31 -14.10
N LYS A 120 30.90 -11.88 -15.18
CA LYS A 120 31.43 -11.08 -16.29
C LYS A 120 30.32 -10.30 -16.98
N HIS A 121 30.49 -8.98 -17.08
CA HIS A 121 29.54 -8.06 -17.70
C HIS A 121 30.27 -7.00 -18.56
N GLU A 122 29.53 -6.36 -19.47
CA GLU A 122 29.99 -5.28 -20.35
C GLU A 122 29.11 -4.03 -20.12
N TYR A 123 29.49 -3.21 -19.14
CA TYR A 123 28.79 -1.96 -18.82
C TYR A 123 29.56 -0.74 -19.35
N ILE A 124 28.88 0.01 -20.22
CA ILE A 124 29.51 1.05 -21.05
C ILE A 124 28.98 2.43 -20.65
N LEU A 125 29.88 3.35 -20.32
CA LEU A 125 29.54 4.76 -20.14
C LEU A 125 29.44 5.46 -21.50
N ILE A 126 28.35 6.18 -21.73
CA ILE A 126 28.07 6.93 -22.96
C ILE A 126 28.23 8.42 -22.70
N GLU A 127 29.31 8.99 -23.23
CA GLU A 127 29.66 10.40 -23.04
C GLU A 127 29.54 11.21 -24.34
N GLY A 128 28.93 12.39 -24.22
CA GLY A 128 28.80 13.35 -25.32
C GLY A 128 27.62 13.07 -26.27
N GLN A 129 27.11 14.15 -26.87
CA GLN A 129 25.88 14.09 -27.68
C GLN A 129 25.97 13.15 -28.89
N SER A 130 27.14 13.00 -29.51
CA SER A 130 27.32 12.09 -30.65
C SER A 130 27.19 10.62 -30.24
N ALA A 131 27.71 10.25 -29.07
CA ALA A 131 27.60 8.89 -28.57
C ALA A 131 26.16 8.58 -28.11
N ILE A 132 25.51 9.54 -27.44
CA ILE A 132 24.08 9.45 -27.06
C ILE A 132 23.22 9.26 -28.31
N LYS A 133 23.50 9.99 -29.40
CA LYS A 133 22.79 9.82 -30.67
C LYS A 133 22.98 8.43 -31.27
N GLY A 134 24.22 7.93 -31.31
CA GLY A 134 24.48 6.56 -31.80
C GLY A 134 23.77 5.48 -30.99
N LEU A 135 23.72 5.65 -29.65
CA LEU A 135 22.96 4.77 -28.77
C LEU A 135 21.46 4.86 -29.07
N ALA A 136 20.90 6.08 -29.20
CA ALA A 136 19.49 6.30 -29.50
C ALA A 136 19.08 5.68 -30.84
N ASP A 137 19.89 5.86 -31.89
CA ASP A 137 19.64 5.28 -33.21
C ASP A 137 19.63 3.74 -33.17
N THR A 138 20.53 3.15 -32.37
CA THR A 138 20.54 1.69 -32.12
C THR A 138 19.25 1.25 -31.43
N MET A 139 18.88 1.91 -30.34
CA MET A 139 17.68 1.55 -29.56
C MET A 139 16.38 1.76 -30.33
N LEU A 140 16.33 2.72 -31.26
CA LEU A 140 15.17 2.93 -32.13
C LEU A 140 14.91 1.77 -33.11
N SER A 141 15.90 0.93 -33.36
CA SER A 141 15.76 -0.29 -34.18
C SER A 141 15.29 -1.51 -33.37
N LEU A 142 15.30 -1.43 -32.04
CA LEU A 142 14.90 -2.51 -31.14
C LEU A 142 13.38 -2.60 -30.98
N LYS A 143 12.90 -3.76 -30.54
CA LYS A 143 11.49 -3.98 -30.20
C LYS A 143 11.18 -3.66 -28.74
N GLU A 144 12.17 -3.84 -27.87
CA GLU A 144 12.04 -3.63 -26.43
C GLU A 144 13.36 -3.11 -25.87
N VAL A 145 13.27 -2.28 -24.83
CA VAL A 145 14.41 -1.70 -24.14
C VAL A 145 14.07 -1.63 -22.66
N CYS A 146 14.95 -2.14 -21.81
CA CYS A 146 14.92 -1.90 -20.37
C CYS A 146 15.64 -0.60 -20.04
N PHE A 147 15.05 0.20 -19.16
CA PHE A 147 15.69 1.42 -18.67
C PHE A 147 15.39 1.65 -17.20
N ASP A 148 16.28 2.39 -16.56
CA ASP A 148 16.15 2.82 -15.17
C ASP A 148 16.67 4.25 -15.02
N THR A 149 16.07 5.04 -14.12
CA THR A 149 16.44 6.43 -13.88
C THR A 149 17.07 6.64 -12.51
N GLU A 150 18.27 7.23 -12.52
CA GLU A 150 18.96 7.63 -11.30
C GLU A 150 18.71 9.08 -10.98
N THR A 151 18.45 9.40 -9.71
CA THR A 151 17.96 10.73 -9.35
C THR A 151 18.46 11.24 -7.99
N THR A 152 18.16 12.50 -7.66
CA THR A 152 18.63 13.14 -6.41
C THR A 152 17.78 12.86 -5.18
N SER A 153 16.57 12.34 -5.35
CA SER A 153 15.55 12.15 -4.31
C SER A 153 14.62 10.99 -4.65
N ILE A 154 14.02 10.39 -3.63
CA ILE A 154 12.96 9.37 -3.78
C ILE A 154 11.58 9.95 -4.12
N ASP A 155 11.41 11.28 -4.04
CA ASP A 155 10.20 11.96 -4.47
C ASP A 155 10.35 12.38 -5.95
N PRO A 156 9.60 11.76 -6.88
CA PRO A 156 9.78 12.03 -8.31
C PRO A 156 9.39 13.44 -8.73
N LEU A 157 8.61 14.19 -7.94
CA LEU A 157 8.20 15.56 -8.30
C LEU A 157 9.28 16.61 -7.97
N ASP A 158 10.09 16.34 -6.96
CA ASP A 158 11.18 17.23 -6.52
C ASP A 158 12.57 16.72 -6.94
N SER A 159 12.64 15.59 -7.65
CA SER A 159 13.91 14.98 -8.02
C SER A 159 14.45 15.48 -9.37
N GLU A 160 15.77 15.62 -9.45
CA GLU A 160 16.50 15.89 -10.68
C GLU A 160 17.13 14.60 -11.22
N LEU A 161 17.05 14.42 -12.54
CA LEU A 161 17.68 13.29 -13.23
C LEU A 161 19.21 13.37 -13.16
N VAL A 162 19.84 12.26 -12.81
CA VAL A 162 21.30 12.06 -12.70
C VAL A 162 21.80 11.21 -13.84
N ALA A 163 21.18 10.06 -14.09
CA ALA A 163 21.55 9.17 -15.17
C ALA A 163 20.34 8.39 -15.67
N ILE A 164 20.45 7.84 -16.87
CA ILE A 164 19.54 6.80 -17.36
C ILE A 164 20.40 5.62 -17.77
N ALA A 165 20.12 4.47 -17.18
CA ALA A 165 20.71 3.20 -17.57
C ALA A 165 19.81 2.48 -18.58
N PHE A 166 20.41 1.70 -19.47
CA PHE A 166 19.70 0.92 -20.47
C PHE A 166 20.29 -0.48 -20.58
N SER A 167 19.43 -1.48 -20.78
CA SER A 167 19.82 -2.85 -21.13
C SER A 167 18.76 -3.50 -22.03
N TRP A 168 19.19 -4.43 -22.88
CA TRP A 168 18.33 -5.28 -23.72
C TRP A 168 19.00 -6.63 -24.02
N GLU A 169 20.09 -6.94 -23.33
CA GLU A 169 20.89 -8.15 -23.49
C GLU A 169 21.54 -8.46 -22.15
N LYS A 170 21.41 -9.71 -21.69
CA LYS A 170 21.96 -10.18 -20.42
C LYS A 170 23.46 -9.90 -20.30
N GLY A 171 23.88 -9.27 -19.20
CA GLY A 171 25.28 -8.97 -18.90
C GLY A 171 25.82 -7.77 -19.68
N LYS A 172 24.95 -6.99 -20.34
CA LYS A 172 25.35 -5.83 -21.14
C LYS A 172 24.42 -4.65 -20.92
N GLY A 173 24.99 -3.46 -20.85
CA GLY A 173 24.19 -2.26 -20.76
C GLY A 173 24.98 -0.96 -20.84
N TYR A 174 24.24 0.14 -20.81
CA TYR A 174 24.73 1.46 -21.19
C TYR A 174 24.24 2.50 -20.19
N LEU A 175 25.15 3.37 -19.73
CA LEU A 175 24.82 4.49 -18.85
C LEU A 175 24.95 5.81 -19.60
N VAL A 176 23.90 6.63 -19.57
CA VAL A 176 23.96 8.05 -19.98
C VAL A 176 23.87 8.92 -18.73
N VAL A 177 24.91 9.72 -18.46
CA VAL A 177 24.94 10.64 -17.32
C VAL A 177 24.53 12.05 -17.73
N PHE A 178 23.77 12.72 -16.88
CA PHE A 178 23.27 14.07 -17.09
C PHE A 178 23.89 15.07 -16.09
N PRO A 179 24.31 16.25 -16.56
CA PRO A 179 24.84 17.29 -15.69
C PRO A 179 23.75 17.90 -14.80
N GLY A 180 24.14 18.61 -13.74
CA GLY A 180 23.20 19.38 -12.92
C GLY A 180 22.55 20.56 -13.67
N SER A 181 23.14 21.00 -14.78
CA SER A 181 22.58 22.06 -15.63
C SER A 181 21.34 21.55 -16.36
N ARG A 182 20.15 22.04 -15.98
CA ARG A 182 18.87 21.67 -16.63
C ARG A 182 18.90 21.87 -18.15
N GLN A 183 19.55 22.91 -18.65
CA GLN A 183 19.61 23.21 -20.09
C GLN A 183 20.44 22.18 -20.87
N GLU A 184 21.57 21.75 -20.31
CA GLU A 184 22.40 20.71 -20.92
C GLU A 184 21.70 19.35 -20.86
N THR A 185 21.09 19.02 -19.72
CA THR A 185 20.26 17.81 -19.54
C THR A 185 19.14 17.75 -20.56
N LEU A 186 18.39 18.84 -20.76
CA LEU A 186 17.37 18.92 -21.81
C LEU A 186 17.93 18.73 -23.22
N SER A 187 19.16 19.19 -23.49
CA SER A 187 19.78 19.04 -24.80
C SER A 187 20.12 17.58 -25.11
N SER A 188 20.63 16.83 -24.12
CA SER A 188 20.86 15.38 -24.25
C SER A 188 19.55 14.61 -24.30
N LEU A 189 18.57 14.96 -23.46
CA LEU A 189 17.26 14.31 -23.41
C LEU A 189 16.44 14.50 -24.70
N LYS A 190 16.61 15.61 -25.42
CA LYS A 190 16.00 15.79 -26.76
C LYS A 190 16.40 14.69 -27.75
N ILE A 191 17.59 14.13 -27.61
CA ILE A 191 18.09 13.04 -28.47
C ILE A 191 17.40 11.71 -28.10
N LEU A 192 17.16 11.47 -26.82
CA LEU A 192 16.51 10.25 -26.32
C LEU A 192 14.98 10.32 -26.37
N LYS A 193 14.39 11.52 -26.43
CA LYS A 193 12.93 11.72 -26.45
C LYS A 193 12.19 10.85 -27.49
N PRO A 194 12.65 10.72 -28.76
CA PRO A 194 12.01 9.86 -29.73
C PRO A 194 11.92 8.38 -29.32
N LEU A 195 12.86 7.87 -28.53
CA LEU A 195 12.83 6.50 -28.02
C LEU A 195 11.64 6.30 -27.06
N PHE A 196 11.55 7.16 -26.05
CA PHE A 196 10.53 7.07 -25.02
C PHE A 196 9.13 7.32 -25.58
N GLU A 197 9.00 8.23 -26.54
CA GLU A 197 7.73 8.55 -27.21
C GLU A 197 7.35 7.59 -28.34
N ASN A 198 8.20 6.60 -28.68
CA ASN A 198 7.89 5.65 -29.75
C ASN A 198 6.91 4.56 -29.28
N PRO A 199 5.66 4.50 -29.80
CA PRO A 199 4.68 3.53 -29.34
C PRO A 199 4.99 2.07 -29.74
N ARG A 200 5.93 1.84 -30.65
CA ARG A 200 6.29 0.49 -31.14
C ARG A 200 7.34 -0.22 -30.29
N ILE A 201 7.99 0.50 -29.38
CA ILE A 201 9.04 -0.04 -28.53
C ILE A 201 8.43 -0.31 -27.15
N LEU A 202 8.51 -1.55 -26.69
CA LEU A 202 8.15 -1.96 -25.33
C LEU A 202 9.19 -1.37 -24.35
N LYS A 203 8.71 -0.75 -23.28
CA LYS A 203 9.55 -0.23 -22.21
C LYS A 203 9.53 -1.20 -21.04
N ILE A 204 10.71 -1.66 -20.63
CA ILE A 204 10.88 -2.57 -19.51
C ILE A 204 11.50 -1.78 -18.35
N GLY A 205 11.09 -2.06 -17.13
CA GLY A 205 11.68 -1.48 -15.93
C GLY A 205 11.12 -2.13 -14.67
N GLN A 206 11.59 -1.65 -13.52
CA GLN A 206 11.11 -2.06 -12.21
C GLN A 206 10.50 -0.82 -11.55
N ASN A 207 9.22 -0.86 -11.19
CA ASN A 207 8.51 0.31 -10.66
C ASN A 207 8.54 1.53 -11.62
N LEU A 208 8.26 1.28 -12.91
CA LEU A 208 8.27 2.25 -14.02
C LEU A 208 7.46 3.51 -13.76
N LYS A 209 6.48 3.46 -12.86
CA LYS A 209 5.70 4.64 -12.43
C LYS A 209 6.61 5.76 -11.95
N PHE A 210 7.72 5.45 -11.26
CA PHE A 210 8.69 6.44 -10.81
C PHE A 210 9.42 7.07 -12.00
N ASP A 211 10.02 6.26 -12.87
CA ASP A 211 10.80 6.71 -14.03
C ASP A 211 9.97 7.55 -15.00
N ILE A 212 8.72 7.16 -15.23
CA ILE A 212 7.77 7.92 -16.06
C ILE A 212 7.55 9.31 -15.48
N GLN A 213 7.42 9.44 -14.16
CA GLN A 213 7.26 10.76 -13.51
C GLN A 213 8.52 11.60 -13.60
N ILE A 214 9.70 10.99 -13.45
CA ILE A 214 11.00 11.68 -13.62
C ILE A 214 11.14 12.22 -15.03
N LEU A 215 10.90 11.40 -16.06
CA LEU A 215 10.97 11.82 -17.47
C LEU A 215 9.94 12.91 -17.78
N ALA A 216 8.77 12.88 -17.16
CA ALA A 216 7.76 13.91 -17.31
C ALA A 216 8.18 15.28 -16.73
N ASN A 217 9.14 15.36 -15.80
CA ASN A 217 9.73 16.66 -15.37
C ASN A 217 10.53 17.36 -16.47
N TYR A 218 10.89 16.62 -17.52
CA TYR A 218 11.67 17.08 -18.67
C TYR A 218 10.85 17.02 -19.97
N ASP A 219 9.51 17.05 -19.87
CA ASP A 219 8.57 17.05 -21.00
C ASP A 219 8.72 15.85 -21.94
N ILE A 220 9.07 14.68 -21.39
CA ILE A 220 9.12 13.41 -22.11
C ILE A 220 7.95 12.53 -21.68
N GLY A 221 7.07 12.21 -22.63
CA GLY A 221 6.01 11.22 -22.41
C GLY A 221 6.50 9.82 -22.76
N VAL A 222 6.48 8.89 -21.81
CA VAL A 222 6.72 7.48 -22.12
C VAL A 222 5.47 6.89 -22.78
N LYS A 223 5.62 6.39 -24.01
CA LYS A 223 4.54 5.81 -24.83
C LYS A 223 4.85 4.38 -25.20
N GLY A 224 3.83 3.65 -25.67
CA GLY A 224 3.97 2.24 -26.05
C GLY A 224 3.66 1.31 -24.90
N ALA A 225 3.78 0.00 -25.15
CA ALA A 225 3.57 -1.00 -24.11
C ALA A 225 4.63 -0.85 -23.00
N LEU A 226 4.24 -1.22 -21.78
CA LEU A 226 5.08 -1.25 -20.60
C LEU A 226 5.19 -2.68 -20.08
N PHE A 227 6.35 -3.05 -19.55
CA PHE A 227 6.54 -4.26 -18.76
C PHE A 227 7.27 -3.90 -17.47
N ASP A 228 6.55 -3.98 -16.35
CA ASP A 228 7.11 -3.71 -15.04
C ASP A 228 7.33 -5.02 -14.26
N THR A 229 8.57 -5.35 -13.95
CA THR A 229 8.92 -6.60 -13.25
C THR A 229 8.32 -6.70 -11.85
N MET A 230 8.09 -5.57 -11.16
CA MET A 230 7.41 -5.52 -9.87
C MET A 230 5.97 -5.98 -10.01
N ILE A 231 5.27 -5.46 -11.03
CA ILE A 231 3.87 -5.77 -11.30
C ILE A 231 3.72 -7.20 -11.84
N ALA A 232 4.62 -7.64 -12.73
CA ALA A 232 4.65 -9.00 -13.24
C ALA A 232 4.80 -10.01 -12.10
N HIS A 233 5.76 -9.79 -11.19
CA HIS A 233 5.94 -10.65 -10.03
C HIS A 233 4.76 -10.57 -9.06
N TYR A 234 4.15 -9.40 -8.87
CA TYR A 234 2.95 -9.25 -8.04
C TYR A 234 1.76 -10.07 -8.53
N LEU A 235 1.57 -10.18 -9.85
CA LEU A 235 0.54 -11.05 -10.41
C LEU A 235 0.83 -12.55 -10.18
N LEU A 236 2.12 -12.94 -10.21
CA LEU A 236 2.55 -14.32 -10.00
C LEU A 236 2.49 -14.74 -8.52
N GLU A 237 2.97 -13.88 -7.61
CA GLU A 237 3.13 -14.15 -6.17
C GLU A 237 2.70 -12.94 -5.31
N PRO A 238 1.39 -12.62 -5.21
CA PRO A 238 0.86 -11.38 -4.63
C PRO A 238 1.09 -11.19 -3.12
N ASP A 239 1.53 -12.22 -2.39
CA ASP A 239 1.82 -12.15 -0.95
C ASP A 239 3.33 -11.94 -0.65
N MET A 240 4.19 -12.00 -1.67
CA MET A 240 5.64 -11.81 -1.50
C MET A 240 6.04 -10.33 -1.56
N ARG A 241 7.27 -10.02 -1.15
CA ARG A 241 7.84 -8.68 -1.41
C ARG A 241 8.32 -8.62 -2.85
N HIS A 242 8.10 -7.49 -3.51
CA HIS A 242 8.36 -7.33 -4.94
C HIS A 242 9.54 -6.40 -5.24
N ASN A 243 10.47 -6.20 -4.30
CA ASN A 243 11.65 -5.36 -4.52
C ASN A 243 12.69 -6.11 -5.38
N MET A 244 13.40 -5.39 -6.25
CA MET A 244 14.30 -6.00 -7.23
C MET A 244 15.35 -6.90 -6.59
N ASN A 245 15.97 -6.48 -5.49
CA ASN A 245 17.02 -7.24 -4.82
C ASN A 245 16.52 -8.62 -4.36
N ILE A 246 15.34 -8.68 -3.73
CA ILE A 246 14.71 -9.95 -3.33
C ILE A 246 14.39 -10.79 -4.56
N LEU A 247 13.90 -10.18 -5.65
CA LEU A 247 13.58 -10.92 -6.87
C LEU A 247 14.84 -11.51 -7.51
N SER A 248 15.88 -10.70 -7.66
CA SER A 248 17.18 -11.13 -8.17
C SER A 248 17.76 -12.27 -7.34
N GLU A 249 17.76 -12.14 -6.02
CA GLU A 249 18.29 -13.17 -5.14
C GLU A 249 17.49 -14.47 -5.19
N THR A 250 16.16 -14.38 -5.34
CA THR A 250 15.25 -15.53 -5.32
C THR A 250 15.24 -16.27 -6.66
N TYR A 251 15.26 -15.53 -7.76
CA TYR A 251 15.01 -16.08 -9.10
C TYR A 251 16.26 -16.20 -9.96
N LEU A 252 17.28 -15.37 -9.73
CA LEU A 252 18.53 -15.37 -10.48
C LEU A 252 19.71 -15.89 -9.67
N SER A 253 19.53 -16.14 -8.36
CA SER A 253 20.61 -16.44 -7.41
C SER A 253 21.74 -15.40 -7.47
N TYR A 254 21.36 -14.13 -7.67
CA TYR A 254 22.27 -13.00 -7.83
C TYR A 254 21.95 -11.92 -6.79
N THR A 255 22.97 -11.41 -6.10
CA THR A 255 22.83 -10.33 -5.11
C THR A 255 23.26 -9.00 -5.73
N PRO A 256 22.33 -8.09 -6.04
CA PRO A 256 22.66 -6.78 -6.61
C PRO A 256 23.37 -5.88 -5.59
N VAL A 257 24.06 -4.86 -6.11
CA VAL A 257 24.66 -3.80 -5.29
C VAL A 257 23.55 -3.05 -4.55
N HIS A 258 23.72 -2.87 -3.25
CA HIS A 258 22.77 -2.09 -2.45
C HIS A 258 23.04 -0.59 -2.57
N ILE A 259 21.98 0.20 -2.74
CA ILE A 259 22.06 1.67 -2.82
C ILE A 259 22.79 2.28 -1.61
N GLU A 260 22.64 1.71 -0.41
CA GLU A 260 23.31 2.17 0.80
C GLU A 260 24.85 2.10 0.69
N ALA A 261 25.40 1.21 -0.13
CA ALA A 261 26.84 1.15 -0.39
C ALA A 261 27.35 2.36 -1.21
N LEU A 262 26.47 3.06 -1.91
CA LEU A 262 26.78 4.24 -2.72
C LEU A 262 26.56 5.54 -1.95
N ILE A 263 25.41 5.67 -1.32
CA ILE A 263 24.96 6.95 -0.73
C ILE A 263 24.93 6.95 0.80
N GLY A 264 25.27 5.82 1.43
CA GLY A 264 25.23 5.63 2.89
C GLY A 264 23.86 5.18 3.41
N GLU A 265 23.80 4.94 4.71
CA GLU A 265 22.59 4.49 5.42
C GLU A 265 21.44 5.49 5.32
N LYS A 266 20.21 4.96 5.38
CA LYS A 266 19.00 5.79 5.36
C LYS A 266 18.96 6.75 6.53
N GLY A 267 18.86 8.04 6.24
CA GLY A 267 18.74 9.08 7.27
C GLY A 267 18.99 10.48 6.72
N VAL A 268 18.98 11.47 7.60
CA VAL A 268 19.13 12.90 7.25
C VAL A 268 20.48 13.19 6.58
N ASN A 269 21.50 12.37 6.83
CA ASN A 269 22.85 12.54 6.28
C ASN A 269 23.12 11.65 5.06
N GLN A 270 22.11 10.92 4.55
CA GLN A 270 22.27 10.12 3.35
C GLN A 270 22.59 11.04 2.17
N LYS A 271 23.59 10.67 1.37
CA LYS A 271 23.93 11.41 0.16
C LYS A 271 22.91 11.12 -0.95
N ASN A 272 23.10 11.70 -2.12
CA ASN A 272 22.28 11.42 -3.30
C ASN A 272 23.14 10.93 -4.47
N MET A 273 22.50 10.41 -5.53
CA MET A 273 23.21 9.80 -6.66
C MET A 273 24.13 10.78 -7.42
N ARG A 274 23.90 12.09 -7.32
CA ARG A 274 24.79 13.12 -7.89
C ARG A 274 26.19 13.09 -7.27
N SER A 275 26.29 12.67 -6.02
CA SER A 275 27.56 12.64 -5.27
C SER A 275 28.39 11.37 -5.51
N VAL A 276 27.83 10.39 -6.21
CA VAL A 276 28.46 9.09 -6.44
C VAL A 276 29.47 9.23 -7.59
N PRO A 277 30.69 8.68 -7.48
CA PRO A 277 31.63 8.61 -8.59
C PRO A 277 31.04 7.88 -9.80
N VAL A 278 31.23 8.42 -11.00
CA VAL A 278 30.59 7.94 -12.24
C VAL A 278 30.85 6.45 -12.49
N ASP A 279 32.05 5.94 -12.20
CA ASP A 279 32.36 4.53 -12.37
C ASP A 279 31.48 3.63 -11.48
N LYS A 280 31.25 4.02 -10.22
CA LYS A 280 30.36 3.27 -9.31
C LYS A 280 28.90 3.41 -9.70
N LEU A 281 28.49 4.61 -10.13
CA LEU A 281 27.14 4.86 -10.63
C LEU A 281 26.84 4.00 -11.87
N LYS A 282 27.82 3.85 -12.76
CA LYS A 282 27.75 3.01 -13.96
C LYS A 282 27.53 1.55 -13.59
N GLU A 283 28.32 1.02 -12.66
CA GLU A 283 28.16 -0.36 -12.21
C GLU A 283 26.77 -0.59 -11.60
N TYR A 284 26.32 0.27 -10.69
CA TYR A 284 25.03 0.15 -10.01
C TYR A 284 23.84 0.30 -10.96
N ALA A 285 23.74 1.41 -11.69
CA ALA A 285 22.54 1.72 -12.47
C ALA A 285 22.37 0.77 -13.66
N VAL A 286 23.48 0.36 -14.29
CA VAL A 286 23.42 -0.59 -15.41
C VAL A 286 23.13 -2.01 -14.92
N GLU A 287 23.59 -2.39 -13.73
CA GLU A 287 23.18 -3.64 -13.07
C GLU A 287 21.67 -3.66 -12.83
N ASP A 288 21.08 -2.58 -12.30
CA ASP A 288 19.62 -2.50 -12.09
C ASP A 288 18.85 -2.71 -13.39
N ALA A 289 19.27 -2.09 -14.51
CA ALA A 289 18.66 -2.29 -15.82
C ALA A 289 18.86 -3.70 -16.39
N ASP A 290 20.05 -4.30 -16.26
CA ASP A 290 20.34 -5.67 -16.74
C ASP A 290 19.58 -6.73 -15.93
N VAL A 291 19.66 -6.67 -14.59
CA VAL A 291 18.93 -7.58 -13.69
C VAL A 291 17.43 -7.49 -13.97
N THR A 292 16.89 -6.29 -14.15
CA THR A 292 15.49 -6.09 -14.51
C THR A 292 15.13 -6.73 -15.86
N PHE A 293 16.00 -6.58 -16.88
CA PHE A 293 15.80 -7.25 -18.16
C PHE A 293 15.78 -8.78 -18.02
N GLN A 294 16.72 -9.35 -17.27
CA GLN A 294 16.77 -10.80 -16.99
C GLN A 294 15.52 -11.28 -16.22
N LEU A 295 15.02 -10.50 -15.26
CA LEU A 295 13.77 -10.80 -14.56
C LEU A 295 12.57 -10.78 -15.50
N LYS A 296 12.52 -9.85 -16.47
CA LYS A 296 11.48 -9.82 -17.51
C LYS A 296 11.51 -11.09 -18.36
N GLU A 297 12.69 -11.53 -18.81
CA GLU A 297 12.84 -12.76 -19.60
C GLU A 297 12.33 -14.00 -18.86
N LEU A 298 12.36 -13.98 -17.52
CA LEU A 298 11.80 -15.05 -16.69
C LEU A 298 10.29 -14.89 -16.44
N PHE A 299 9.83 -13.69 -16.08
CA PHE A 299 8.45 -13.48 -15.65
C PHE A 299 7.46 -13.45 -16.81
N GLU A 300 7.83 -12.96 -17.98
CA GLU A 300 6.90 -12.92 -19.12
C GLU A 300 6.44 -14.33 -19.55
N PRO A 301 7.33 -15.34 -19.74
CA PRO A 301 6.90 -16.71 -20.00
C PRO A 301 6.05 -17.32 -18.87
N LEU A 302 6.35 -16.99 -17.61
CA LEU A 302 5.58 -17.47 -16.46
C LEU A 302 4.16 -16.88 -16.45
N LEU A 303 4.00 -15.59 -16.74
CA LEU A 303 2.68 -14.97 -16.87
C LEU A 303 1.84 -15.65 -17.97
N ARG A 304 2.45 -16.00 -19.10
CA ARG A 304 1.79 -16.75 -20.19
C ARG A 304 1.38 -18.14 -19.74
N LYS A 305 2.29 -18.87 -19.10
CA LYS A 305 2.05 -20.23 -18.58
C LYS A 305 0.90 -20.26 -17.57
N GLU A 306 0.82 -19.26 -16.71
CA GLU A 306 -0.21 -19.17 -15.66
C GLU A 306 -1.50 -18.48 -16.12
N GLY A 307 -1.59 -18.04 -17.39
CA GLY A 307 -2.78 -17.39 -17.94
C GLY A 307 -3.04 -15.99 -17.40
N LEU A 308 -1.99 -15.28 -16.99
CA LEU A 308 -2.05 -13.93 -16.38
C LEU A 308 -1.60 -12.82 -17.35
N ILE A 309 -1.19 -13.18 -18.57
CA ILE A 309 -0.61 -12.22 -19.52
C ILE A 309 -1.63 -11.17 -19.99
N ASP A 310 -2.90 -11.54 -20.18
CA ASP A 310 -3.94 -10.59 -20.60
C ASP A 310 -4.29 -9.62 -19.46
N LEU A 311 -4.41 -10.13 -18.22
CA LEU A 311 -4.55 -9.31 -17.02
C LEU A 311 -3.39 -8.30 -16.87
N ALA A 312 -2.16 -8.74 -17.13
CA ALA A 312 -0.99 -7.87 -17.09
C ALA A 312 -1.10 -6.77 -18.15
N ASN A 313 -1.30 -7.16 -19.42
CA ASN A 313 -1.21 -6.24 -20.56
C ASN A 313 -2.41 -5.31 -20.71
N GLU A 314 -3.61 -5.74 -20.33
CA GLU A 314 -4.84 -4.98 -20.54
C GLU A 314 -5.24 -4.15 -19.30
N ILE A 315 -4.81 -4.58 -18.11
CA ILE A 315 -5.24 -3.96 -16.84
C ILE A 315 -4.07 -3.32 -16.10
N GLU A 316 -3.08 -4.10 -15.66
CA GLU A 316 -2.09 -3.60 -14.69
C GLU A 316 -0.98 -2.76 -15.31
N MET A 317 -0.42 -3.15 -16.46
CA MET A 317 0.68 -2.42 -17.09
C MET A 317 0.23 -1.05 -17.64
N PRO A 318 -0.93 -0.90 -18.32
CA PRO A 318 -1.40 0.41 -18.77
C PRO A 318 -1.72 1.35 -17.60
N LEU A 319 -2.15 0.80 -16.46
CA LEU A 319 -2.50 1.57 -15.27
C LEU A 319 -1.29 2.33 -14.68
N ILE A 320 -0.07 1.86 -14.93
CA ILE A 320 1.17 2.51 -14.48
C ILE A 320 1.21 3.97 -14.97
N SER A 321 0.94 4.20 -16.26
CA SER A 321 0.91 5.54 -16.84
C SER A 321 -0.23 6.39 -16.28
N VAL A 322 -1.40 5.79 -16.06
CA VAL A 322 -2.56 6.48 -15.48
C VAL A 322 -2.23 6.98 -14.07
N LEU A 323 -1.66 6.11 -13.23
CA LEU A 323 -1.26 6.47 -11.87
C LEU A 323 -0.14 7.50 -11.85
N ALA A 324 0.87 7.37 -12.72
CA ALA A 324 1.91 8.39 -12.84
C ALA A 324 1.32 9.78 -13.15
N VAL A 325 0.32 9.87 -14.05
CA VAL A 325 -0.35 11.13 -14.36
C VAL A 325 -1.21 11.62 -13.20
N MET A 326 -1.98 10.74 -12.55
CA MET A 326 -2.82 11.10 -11.39
C MET A 326 -2.00 11.63 -10.22
N GLU A 327 -0.89 10.97 -9.88
CA GLU A 327 0.03 11.41 -8.82
C GLU A 327 0.59 12.80 -9.12
N ARG A 328 1.02 13.04 -10.37
CA ARG A 328 1.50 14.35 -10.81
C ARG A 328 0.42 15.43 -10.82
N ASN A 329 -0.83 15.09 -11.13
CA ASN A 329 -1.94 16.04 -11.09
C ASN A 329 -2.17 16.53 -9.66
N GLY A 330 -2.18 15.61 -8.69
CA GLY A 330 -2.45 15.90 -7.29
C GLY A 330 -3.84 16.53 -7.05
N VAL A 331 -4.13 16.83 -5.79
CA VAL A 331 -5.39 17.46 -5.37
C VAL A 331 -5.13 18.76 -4.62
N LYS A 332 -5.88 19.82 -4.95
CA LYS A 332 -5.74 21.13 -4.31
C LYS A 332 -6.48 21.17 -2.98
N LEU A 333 -5.88 21.87 -2.02
CA LEU A 333 -6.34 21.96 -0.65
C LEU A 333 -6.50 23.42 -0.21
N ASN A 334 -7.69 23.79 0.25
CA ASN A 334 -7.95 25.07 0.89
C ASN A 334 -7.51 25.01 2.36
N GLN A 335 -6.33 25.59 2.62
CA GLN A 335 -5.73 25.60 3.95
C GLN A 335 -6.49 26.46 4.97
N ASP A 336 -7.21 27.49 4.52
CA ASP A 336 -7.95 28.37 5.43
C ASP A 336 -9.23 27.68 5.94
N ASN A 337 -9.91 26.91 5.08
CA ASN A 337 -11.00 26.04 5.50
C ASN A 337 -10.53 25.04 6.57
N LEU A 338 -9.35 24.44 6.41
CA LEU A 338 -8.80 23.54 7.42
C LEU A 338 -8.48 24.23 8.75
N LYS A 339 -7.99 25.47 8.75
CA LYS A 339 -7.75 26.22 9.99
C LYS A 339 -9.04 26.45 10.77
N VAL A 340 -10.13 26.75 10.07
CA VAL A 340 -11.47 26.90 10.68
C VAL A 340 -11.93 25.57 11.30
N ILE A 341 -11.81 24.47 10.55
CA ILE A 341 -12.15 23.13 11.04
C ILE A 341 -11.28 22.75 12.25
N ALA A 342 -9.98 23.08 12.24
CA ALA A 342 -9.07 22.83 13.35
C ALA A 342 -9.50 23.53 14.64
N GLY A 343 -9.98 24.77 14.54
CA GLY A 343 -10.50 25.54 15.67
C GLY A 343 -11.68 24.81 16.32
N GLY A 344 -12.70 24.47 15.52
CA GLY A 344 -13.88 23.77 16.01
C GLY A 344 -13.55 22.41 16.65
N LEU A 345 -12.72 21.60 15.98
CA LEU A 345 -12.29 20.30 16.52
C LEU A 345 -11.55 20.43 17.86
N ARG A 346 -10.70 21.45 18.03
CA ARG A 346 -9.98 21.67 19.29
C ARG A 346 -10.93 22.04 20.43
N GLU A 347 -11.94 22.86 20.17
CA GLU A 347 -12.96 23.21 21.15
C GLU A 347 -13.78 21.99 21.57
N ASP A 348 -14.21 21.17 20.61
CA ASP A 348 -14.95 19.93 20.86
C ASP A 348 -14.12 18.94 21.69
N ILE A 349 -12.84 18.77 21.34
CA ILE A 349 -11.90 17.90 22.07
C ILE A 349 -11.75 18.36 23.53
N ILE A 350 -11.61 19.68 23.76
CA ILE A 350 -11.50 20.23 25.13
C ILE A 350 -12.80 20.01 25.92
N SER A 351 -13.97 20.13 25.28
CA SER A 351 -15.25 19.85 25.93
C SER A 351 -15.36 18.37 26.32
N LEU A 352 -15.05 17.46 25.39
CA LEU A 352 -15.07 16.03 25.64
C LEU A 352 -14.06 15.60 26.72
N GLU A 353 -12.88 16.22 26.77
CA GLU A 353 -11.89 15.97 27.83
C GLU A 353 -12.48 16.25 29.21
N LYS A 354 -13.14 17.40 29.37
CA LYS A 354 -13.79 17.77 30.64
C LYS A 354 -14.88 16.78 31.03
N GLU A 355 -15.77 16.43 30.10
CA GLU A 355 -16.83 15.45 30.35
C GLU A 355 -16.27 14.08 30.74
N ILE A 356 -15.19 13.63 30.07
CA ILE A 356 -14.54 12.35 30.39
C ILE A 356 -13.87 12.40 31.78
N PHE A 357 -13.23 13.51 32.15
CA PHE A 357 -12.63 13.69 33.48
C PHE A 357 -13.67 13.71 34.59
N GLU A 358 -14.81 14.35 34.37
CA GLU A 358 -15.95 14.34 35.29
C GLU A 358 -16.49 12.91 35.48
N LEU A 359 -16.69 12.16 34.39
CA LEU A 359 -17.15 10.77 34.44
C LEU A 359 -16.11 9.82 35.07
N ALA A 360 -14.82 10.09 34.91
CA ALA A 360 -13.74 9.30 35.50
C ALA A 360 -13.45 9.67 36.96
N GLY A 361 -13.84 10.87 37.40
CA GLY A 361 -13.53 11.45 38.70
C GLY A 361 -12.03 11.73 38.90
N THR A 362 -11.27 11.90 37.82
CA THR A 362 -9.86 12.29 37.81
C THR A 362 -9.43 12.72 36.43
N GLU A 363 -8.42 13.60 36.37
CA GLU A 363 -7.72 13.90 35.13
C GLU A 363 -6.70 12.79 34.82
N PHE A 364 -6.55 12.50 33.53
CA PHE A 364 -5.58 11.53 33.00
C PHE A 364 -5.38 11.77 31.49
N ASN A 365 -4.39 11.13 30.90
CA ASN A 365 -4.18 11.15 29.45
C ASN A 365 -5.12 10.14 28.77
N ILE A 366 -6.21 10.64 28.17
CA ILE A 366 -7.22 9.84 27.45
C ILE A 366 -6.63 9.12 26.23
N SER A 367 -5.62 9.71 25.59
CA SER A 367 -4.90 9.09 24.47
C SER A 367 -3.98 7.95 24.91
N SER A 368 -3.67 7.79 26.21
CA SER A 368 -2.85 6.70 26.72
C SER A 368 -3.70 5.44 26.95
N PRO A 369 -3.50 4.34 26.18
CA PRO A 369 -4.29 3.11 26.37
C PRO A 369 -4.15 2.52 27.76
N LYS A 370 -2.97 2.69 28.39
CA LYS A 370 -2.68 2.25 29.75
C LYS A 370 -3.54 3.00 30.77
N GLN A 371 -3.45 4.34 30.79
CA GLN A 371 -4.18 5.14 31.76
C GLN A 371 -5.70 5.00 31.58
N LEU A 372 -6.17 5.00 30.32
CA LEU A 372 -7.57 4.73 30.03
C LEU A 372 -8.00 3.35 30.51
N GLY A 373 -7.18 2.32 30.26
CA GLY A 373 -7.46 0.96 30.71
C GLY A 373 -7.62 0.87 32.23
N ASP A 374 -6.72 1.52 32.97
CA ASP A 374 -6.79 1.56 34.43
C ASP A 374 -8.09 2.23 34.92
N ILE A 375 -8.51 3.34 34.30
CA ILE A 375 -9.78 4.01 34.63
C ILE A 375 -10.97 3.10 34.32
N LEU A 376 -11.06 2.55 33.11
CA LEU A 376 -12.23 1.78 32.68
C LEU A 376 -12.37 0.46 33.44
N PHE A 377 -11.27 -0.24 33.73
CA PHE A 377 -11.31 -1.62 34.21
C PHE A 377 -10.92 -1.77 35.68
N LEU A 378 -10.02 -0.94 36.24
CA LEU A 378 -9.68 -1.02 37.66
C LEU A 378 -10.60 -0.14 38.50
N ARG A 379 -10.83 1.10 38.08
CA ARG A 379 -11.62 2.08 38.84
C ARG A 379 -13.11 1.94 38.61
N LEU A 380 -13.55 1.97 37.35
CA LEU A 380 -14.96 1.88 36.97
C LEU A 380 -15.46 0.42 36.84
N LYS A 381 -14.54 -0.56 36.79
CA LYS A 381 -14.84 -2.00 36.73
C LYS A 381 -15.88 -2.37 35.66
N LEU A 382 -15.71 -1.81 34.45
CA LEU A 382 -16.69 -1.97 33.37
C LEU A 382 -16.67 -3.34 32.69
N ASP A 383 -15.59 -4.11 32.84
CA ASP A 383 -15.47 -5.48 32.32
C ASP A 383 -14.54 -6.32 33.22
N ASP A 384 -15.11 -7.27 33.97
CA ASP A 384 -14.36 -8.19 34.84
C ASP A 384 -13.46 -9.16 34.06
N LYS A 385 -13.66 -9.28 32.73
CA LYS A 385 -12.88 -10.15 31.83
C LYS A 385 -12.02 -9.35 30.85
N ALA A 386 -11.68 -8.11 31.20
CA ALA A 386 -10.84 -7.25 30.39
C ALA A 386 -9.51 -7.95 30.04
N ARG A 387 -9.23 -8.06 28.73
CA ARG A 387 -8.03 -8.73 28.24
C ARG A 387 -6.81 -7.82 28.37
N LEU A 388 -5.65 -8.43 28.60
CA LEU A 388 -4.36 -7.75 28.66
C LEU A 388 -3.53 -8.05 27.41
N THR A 389 -2.72 -7.09 26.99
CA THR A 389 -1.65 -7.27 26.00
C THR A 389 -0.51 -8.12 26.57
N LYS A 390 0.42 -8.56 25.70
CA LYS A 390 1.68 -9.19 26.14
C LYS A 390 2.48 -8.31 27.12
N THR A 391 2.33 -6.99 27.02
CA THR A 391 2.95 -6.00 27.91
C THR A 391 2.14 -5.71 29.18
N ARG A 392 1.13 -6.53 29.50
CA ARG A 392 0.25 -6.42 30.67
C ARG A 392 -0.53 -5.09 30.75
N GLN A 393 -0.89 -4.51 29.60
CA GLN A 393 -1.77 -3.34 29.53
C GLN A 393 -3.18 -3.78 29.11
N PHE A 394 -4.23 -3.16 29.64
CA PHE A 394 -5.58 -3.45 29.17
C PHE A 394 -5.76 -3.07 27.70
N ILE A 395 -6.41 -3.95 26.94
CA ILE A 395 -6.73 -3.68 25.54
C ILE A 395 -7.94 -2.74 25.52
N THR A 396 -7.75 -1.52 25.02
CA THR A 396 -8.80 -0.51 24.87
C THR A 396 -9.01 -0.13 23.42
N ASN A 397 -8.90 -1.07 22.47
CA ASN A 397 -9.13 -0.77 21.05
C ASN A 397 -10.62 -0.43 20.78
N GLU A 398 -10.90 0.11 19.59
CA GLU A 398 -12.25 0.54 19.21
C GLU A 398 -13.28 -0.59 19.33
N GLU A 399 -12.92 -1.81 18.93
CA GLU A 399 -13.78 -3.01 19.03
C GLU A 399 -14.23 -3.29 20.48
N ILE A 400 -13.30 -3.29 21.44
CA ILE A 400 -13.62 -3.52 22.86
C ILE A 400 -14.49 -2.38 23.40
N LEU A 401 -14.16 -1.13 23.04
CA LEU A 401 -14.95 0.02 23.49
C LEU A 401 -16.37 -0.01 22.90
N GLN A 402 -16.55 -0.33 21.62
CA GLN A 402 -17.87 -0.44 21.01
C GLN A 402 -18.74 -1.51 21.70
N ARG A 403 -18.16 -2.68 22.02
CA ARG A 403 -18.83 -3.73 22.80
C ARG A 403 -19.29 -3.26 24.19
N LEU A 404 -18.58 -2.29 24.77
CA LEU A 404 -18.87 -1.74 26.10
C LEU A 404 -19.70 -0.45 26.06
N SER A 405 -20.07 0.07 24.88
CA SER A 405 -20.75 1.36 24.72
C SER A 405 -22.05 1.49 25.53
N GLY A 406 -22.79 0.39 25.71
CA GLY A 406 -24.01 0.35 26.52
C GLY A 406 -23.79 0.25 28.03
N ARG A 407 -22.56 0.07 28.53
CA ARG A 407 -22.28 -0.11 29.96
C ARG A 407 -22.06 1.19 30.72
N HIS A 408 -21.46 2.19 30.08
CA HIS A 408 -21.18 3.48 30.73
C HIS A 408 -21.03 4.61 29.70
N PRO A 409 -21.58 5.81 29.96
CA PRO A 409 -21.50 6.95 29.02
C PRO A 409 -20.07 7.34 28.62
N ILE A 410 -19.10 7.14 29.53
CA ILE A 410 -17.67 7.44 29.29
C ILE A 410 -17.13 6.75 28.03
N ILE A 411 -17.65 5.56 27.69
CA ILE A 411 -17.15 4.77 26.58
C ILE A 411 -17.47 5.46 25.24
N SER A 412 -18.71 5.91 25.06
CA SER A 412 -19.11 6.64 23.86
C SER A 412 -18.34 7.95 23.72
N LYS A 413 -18.11 8.67 24.83
CA LYS A 413 -17.32 9.90 24.85
C LYS A 413 -15.85 9.68 24.50
N VAL A 414 -15.24 8.60 25.00
CA VAL A 414 -13.86 8.23 24.66
C VAL A 414 -13.73 7.84 23.18
N LEU A 415 -14.72 7.12 22.63
CA LEU A 415 -14.76 6.79 21.21
C LEU A 415 -14.82 8.07 20.36
N GLU A 416 -15.71 9.00 20.71
CA GLU A 416 -15.83 10.30 20.06
C GLU A 416 -14.54 11.11 20.15
N TYR A 417 -13.94 11.23 21.35
CA TYR A 417 -12.67 11.90 21.58
C TYR A 417 -11.55 11.36 20.69
N ARG A 418 -11.41 10.03 20.60
CA ARG A 418 -10.39 9.39 19.75
C ARG A 418 -10.65 9.64 18.27
N GLY A 419 -11.91 9.62 17.86
CA GLY A 419 -12.34 9.99 16.51
C GLY A 419 -11.86 11.40 16.16
N LEU A 420 -12.27 12.41 16.96
CA LEU A 420 -11.89 13.80 16.73
C LEU A 420 -10.38 14.04 16.81
N LYS A 421 -9.69 13.39 17.77
CA LYS A 421 -8.23 13.52 17.90
C LYS A 421 -7.51 12.96 16.68
N LYS A 422 -7.96 11.82 16.16
CA LYS A 422 -7.43 11.24 14.91
C LYS A 422 -7.72 12.16 13.73
N LEU A 423 -8.94 12.71 13.60
CA LEU A 423 -9.28 13.67 12.54
C LEU A 423 -8.35 14.88 12.56
N LEU A 424 -8.13 15.46 13.74
CA LEU A 424 -7.26 16.62 13.93
C LEU A 424 -5.80 16.31 13.57
N SER A 425 -5.21 15.28 14.16
CA SER A 425 -3.77 14.99 13.99
C SER A 425 -3.43 14.38 12.63
N THR A 426 -4.28 13.48 12.12
CA THR A 426 -3.96 12.69 10.92
C THR A 426 -4.28 13.47 9.64
N TYR A 427 -5.29 14.33 9.67
CA TYR A 427 -5.75 15.03 8.47
C TYR A 427 -5.58 16.55 8.61
N VAL A 428 -6.23 17.17 9.60
CA VAL A 428 -6.34 18.64 9.64
C VAL A 428 -5.00 19.33 9.87
N GLU A 429 -4.14 18.78 10.75
CA GLU A 429 -2.81 19.35 11.03
C GLU A 429 -1.73 18.84 10.07
N ALA A 430 -1.85 17.60 9.58
CA ALA A 430 -0.84 16.96 8.74
C ALA A 430 -0.94 17.35 7.25
N LEU A 431 -2.15 17.38 6.67
CA LEU A 431 -2.33 17.64 5.22
C LEU A 431 -1.74 18.98 4.76
N PRO A 432 -1.86 20.10 5.49
CA PRO A 432 -1.23 21.36 5.09
C PRO A 432 0.29 21.29 4.94
N GLN A 433 0.96 20.42 5.71
CA GLN A 433 2.41 20.23 5.65
C GLN A 433 2.86 19.40 4.44
N LEU A 434 1.91 18.72 3.77
CA LEU A 434 2.15 17.87 2.60
C LEU A 434 1.77 18.57 1.28
N VAL A 435 1.38 19.85 1.33
CA VAL A 435 1.13 20.64 0.12
C VAL A 435 2.48 20.96 -0.51
N ASP A 436 2.67 20.50 -1.75
CA ASP A 436 3.85 20.82 -2.53
C ASP A 436 3.90 22.32 -2.84
N ARG A 437 5.08 22.92 -2.67
CA ARG A 437 5.24 24.38 -2.81
C ARG A 437 5.23 24.86 -4.26
N ARG A 438 5.55 23.99 -5.22
CA ARG A 438 5.63 24.34 -6.65
C ARG A 438 4.25 24.25 -7.30
N THR A 439 3.49 23.22 -6.96
CA THR A 439 2.15 22.98 -7.53
C THR A 439 1.03 23.58 -6.71
N GLY A 440 1.23 23.77 -5.39
CA GLY A 440 0.17 24.13 -4.45
C GLY A 440 -0.84 22.99 -4.19
N ARG A 441 -0.46 21.74 -4.51
CA ARG A 441 -1.33 20.55 -4.44
C ARG A 441 -0.70 19.47 -3.57
N ILE A 442 -1.52 18.53 -3.11
CA ILE A 442 -1.09 17.32 -2.42
C ILE A 442 -0.97 16.20 -3.44
N HIS A 443 0.17 15.53 -3.43
CA HIS A 443 0.49 14.43 -4.33
C HIS A 443 0.58 13.14 -3.52
N THR A 444 -0.49 12.35 -3.52
CA THR A 444 -0.49 11.03 -2.88
C THR A 444 0.24 10.03 -3.77
N SER A 445 0.81 8.98 -3.18
CA SER A 445 1.35 7.84 -3.92
C SER A 445 0.36 6.68 -3.91
N PHE A 446 -0.02 6.19 -5.09
CA PHE A 446 -0.82 5.00 -5.31
C PHE A 446 0.07 3.77 -5.52
N ASN A 447 -0.23 2.67 -4.84
CA ASN A 447 0.52 1.43 -4.92
C ASN A 447 -0.36 0.32 -5.48
N GLN A 448 0.08 -0.28 -6.61
CA GLN A 448 -0.58 -1.42 -7.26
C GLN A 448 -0.26 -2.75 -6.57
N ALA A 449 1.00 -2.94 -6.16
CA ALA A 449 1.53 -4.23 -5.68
C ALA A 449 1.60 -4.33 -4.13
N VAL A 450 0.48 -4.07 -3.45
CA VAL A 450 0.41 -4.13 -1.96
C VAL A 450 -0.74 -4.99 -1.47
N ALA A 451 -1.97 -4.70 -1.90
CA ALA A 451 -3.13 -5.48 -1.44
C ALA A 451 -3.22 -6.78 -2.24
N SER A 452 -3.29 -7.94 -1.58
CA SER A 452 -3.43 -9.24 -2.27
C SER A 452 -4.75 -9.41 -3.06
N THR A 453 -5.70 -8.47 -2.92
CA THR A 453 -6.95 -8.44 -3.66
C THR A 453 -6.87 -7.67 -4.98
N GLY A 454 -5.77 -6.98 -5.28
CA GLY A 454 -5.65 -6.15 -6.48
C GLY A 454 -6.12 -4.70 -6.31
N ARG A 455 -6.73 -4.33 -5.18
CA ARG A 455 -7.11 -2.93 -4.90
C ARG A 455 -5.88 -2.04 -4.79
N LEU A 456 -5.99 -0.81 -5.29
CA LEU A 456 -4.99 0.23 -5.06
C LEU A 456 -4.95 0.58 -3.57
N SER A 457 -3.77 0.90 -3.07
CA SER A 457 -3.60 1.56 -1.77
C SER A 457 -2.94 2.92 -1.96
N SER A 458 -3.14 3.83 -1.01
CA SER A 458 -2.60 5.20 -1.06
C SER A 458 -1.78 5.50 0.21
N ASN A 459 -0.65 6.19 0.05
CA ASN A 459 0.20 6.68 1.13
C ASN A 459 0.76 8.08 0.83
N ASN A 460 1.30 8.72 1.85
CA ASN A 460 1.98 10.03 1.79
C ASN A 460 1.18 11.16 1.10
N PRO A 461 -0.06 11.49 1.52
CA PRO A 461 -0.86 10.88 2.59
C PRO A 461 -1.80 9.79 2.07
N ASN A 462 -2.36 8.97 2.98
CA ASN A 462 -3.41 8.01 2.61
C ASN A 462 -4.75 8.73 2.44
N LEU A 463 -5.09 9.09 1.20
CA LEU A 463 -6.33 9.79 0.87
C LEU A 463 -7.54 8.85 0.77
N GLN A 464 -7.31 7.53 0.68
CA GLN A 464 -8.40 6.55 0.69
C GLN A 464 -9.10 6.43 2.06
N ASN A 465 -8.39 6.75 3.14
CA ASN A 465 -8.93 6.63 4.50
C ASN A 465 -9.63 7.90 5.01
N ILE A 466 -9.87 8.90 4.17
CA ILE A 466 -10.59 10.12 4.57
C ILE A 466 -12.06 9.75 4.88
N PRO A 467 -12.52 9.93 6.14
CA PRO A 467 -13.82 9.41 6.55
C PRO A 467 -15.00 9.91 5.71
N VAL A 468 -15.94 8.99 5.42
CA VAL A 468 -17.10 9.24 4.55
C VAL A 468 -18.40 9.41 5.34
N ARG A 469 -18.57 8.64 6.42
CA ARG A 469 -19.86 8.48 7.12
C ARG A 469 -20.03 9.41 8.31
N ASP A 470 -18.92 9.83 8.90
CA ASP A 470 -18.92 10.70 10.07
C ASP A 470 -19.12 12.15 9.63
N GLU A 471 -20.03 12.88 10.28
CA GLU A 471 -20.36 14.26 9.89
C GLU A 471 -19.13 15.17 9.96
N ARG A 472 -18.34 15.08 11.04
CA ARG A 472 -17.09 15.83 11.20
C ARG A 472 -16.01 15.36 10.23
N GLY A 473 -15.95 14.06 9.95
CA GLY A 473 -15.11 13.49 8.90
C GLY A 473 -15.43 14.02 7.50
N ARG A 474 -16.72 14.17 7.17
CA ARG A 474 -17.19 14.73 5.89
C ARG A 474 -16.79 16.19 5.72
N GLU A 475 -16.76 16.97 6.81
CA GLU A 475 -16.31 18.38 6.76
C GLU A 475 -14.86 18.52 6.23
N ILE A 476 -13.98 17.55 6.48
CA ILE A 476 -12.61 17.58 5.94
C ILE A 476 -12.62 17.55 4.41
N ARG A 477 -13.59 16.86 3.79
CA ARG A 477 -13.73 16.83 2.33
C ARG A 477 -14.05 18.21 1.73
N LYS A 478 -14.62 19.15 2.50
CA LYS A 478 -14.83 20.54 2.06
C LYS A 478 -13.53 21.31 1.84
N ALA A 479 -12.44 20.87 2.47
CA ALA A 479 -11.14 21.50 2.28
C ALA A 479 -10.52 21.14 0.93
N PHE A 480 -10.89 20.02 0.32
CA PHE A 480 -10.44 19.66 -1.02
C PHE A 480 -11.29 20.41 -2.04
N VAL A 481 -10.63 21.21 -2.87
CA VAL A 481 -11.29 22.13 -3.82
C VAL A 481 -10.64 21.99 -5.20
N PRO A 482 -11.38 22.20 -6.29
CA PRO A 482 -10.82 22.21 -7.63
C PRO A 482 -10.00 23.48 -7.89
N GLU A 483 -9.31 23.52 -9.03
CA GLU A 483 -8.73 24.75 -9.57
C GLU A 483 -9.81 25.82 -9.82
N GLU A 484 -9.41 27.09 -9.85
CA GLU A 484 -10.38 28.17 -10.12
C GLU A 484 -11.01 28.00 -11.52
N GLY A 485 -12.32 28.22 -11.61
CA GLY A 485 -13.10 27.96 -12.83
C GLY A 485 -13.36 26.47 -13.14
N HIS A 486 -12.98 25.56 -12.24
CA HIS A 486 -13.22 24.12 -12.37
C HIS A 486 -14.22 23.62 -11.32
N LEU A 487 -14.78 22.45 -11.58
CA LEU A 487 -15.61 21.66 -10.68
C LEU A 487 -14.93 20.32 -10.42
N PHE A 488 -15.27 19.72 -9.27
CA PHE A 488 -15.09 18.29 -9.13
C PHE A 488 -16.28 17.53 -9.73
N LEU A 489 -15.97 16.44 -10.41
CA LEU A 489 -16.90 15.38 -10.78
C LEU A 489 -16.50 14.13 -10.00
N SER A 490 -17.42 13.61 -9.19
CA SER A 490 -17.28 12.31 -8.53
C SER A 490 -18.18 11.30 -9.24
N ALA A 491 -17.64 10.11 -9.49
CA ALA A 491 -18.36 8.99 -10.07
C ALA A 491 -18.04 7.71 -9.27
N ASP A 492 -19.06 7.09 -8.68
CA ASP A 492 -18.94 5.93 -7.78
C ASP A 492 -19.77 4.75 -8.30
N TYR A 493 -19.19 3.55 -8.28
CA TYR A 493 -19.95 2.37 -8.67
C TYR A 493 -20.99 1.97 -7.61
N SER A 494 -22.27 2.03 -7.98
CA SER A 494 -23.39 1.70 -7.10
C SER A 494 -23.42 0.21 -6.75
N GLN A 495 -22.93 -0.12 -5.55
CA GLN A 495 -22.95 -1.48 -4.99
C GLN A 495 -22.29 -2.54 -5.89
N ILE A 496 -21.14 -2.22 -6.50
CA ILE A 496 -20.44 -3.11 -7.45
C ILE A 496 -20.24 -4.52 -6.92
N GLU A 497 -19.89 -4.68 -5.64
CA GLU A 497 -19.64 -6.01 -5.07
C GLU A 497 -20.91 -6.87 -4.95
N LEU A 498 -22.08 -6.26 -4.72
CA LEU A 498 -23.34 -7.01 -4.73
C LEU A 498 -23.78 -7.37 -6.14
N ARG A 499 -23.54 -6.50 -7.14
CA ARG A 499 -23.78 -6.83 -8.55
C ARG A 499 -22.88 -7.97 -9.01
N LEU A 500 -21.61 -7.95 -8.61
CA LEU A 500 -20.66 -9.03 -8.85
C LEU A 500 -21.09 -10.33 -8.16
N MET A 501 -21.57 -10.27 -6.91
CA MET A 501 -22.12 -11.45 -6.25
C MET A 501 -23.27 -12.04 -7.05
N ALA A 502 -24.23 -11.23 -7.50
CA ALA A 502 -25.36 -11.71 -8.28
C ALA A 502 -24.93 -12.34 -9.62
N HIS A 503 -23.99 -11.71 -10.33
CA HIS A 503 -23.43 -12.24 -11.58
C HIS A 503 -22.65 -13.56 -11.36
N LEU A 504 -21.72 -13.58 -10.40
CA LEU A 504 -20.85 -14.73 -10.14
C LEU A 504 -21.62 -15.93 -9.59
N SER A 505 -22.66 -15.67 -8.79
CA SER A 505 -23.54 -16.71 -8.27
C SER A 505 -24.59 -17.17 -9.26
N ARG A 506 -24.86 -16.38 -10.31
CA ARG A 506 -25.98 -16.58 -11.25
C ARG A 506 -27.31 -16.80 -10.53
N ASP A 507 -27.49 -16.14 -9.39
CA ASP A 507 -28.70 -16.28 -8.60
C ASP A 507 -29.84 -15.50 -9.27
N GLU A 508 -30.81 -16.23 -9.84
CA GLU A 508 -31.92 -15.66 -10.61
C GLU A 508 -32.74 -14.66 -9.79
N SER A 509 -32.94 -14.93 -8.50
CA SER A 509 -33.70 -14.08 -7.57
C SER A 509 -32.98 -12.76 -7.32
N MET A 510 -31.67 -12.80 -7.07
CA MET A 510 -30.85 -11.61 -6.88
C MET A 510 -30.67 -10.79 -8.17
N ILE A 511 -30.53 -11.47 -9.32
CA ILE A 511 -30.48 -10.84 -10.64
C ILE A 511 -31.80 -10.11 -10.94
N ALA A 512 -32.94 -10.77 -10.72
CA ALA A 512 -34.26 -10.18 -10.92
C ALA A 512 -34.47 -8.94 -10.03
N ASP A 513 -34.03 -8.97 -8.77
CA ASP A 513 -34.12 -7.82 -7.88
C ASP A 513 -33.37 -6.62 -8.42
N PHE A 514 -32.15 -6.81 -8.93
CA PHE A 514 -31.39 -5.72 -9.55
C PHE A 514 -32.01 -5.23 -10.85
N LEU A 515 -32.50 -6.12 -11.71
CA LEU A 515 -33.12 -5.77 -12.99
C LEU A 515 -34.47 -5.04 -12.79
N SER A 516 -35.15 -5.28 -11.68
CA SER A 516 -36.40 -4.56 -11.33
C SER A 516 -36.17 -3.07 -11.02
N GLY A 517 -34.93 -2.65 -10.79
CA GLY A 517 -34.60 -1.28 -10.35
C GLY A 517 -34.89 -1.02 -8.86
N SER A 518 -35.35 -2.02 -8.12
CA SER A 518 -35.60 -1.94 -6.68
C SER A 518 -34.31 -1.80 -5.88
N ASP A 519 -34.39 -1.17 -4.71
CA ASP A 519 -33.28 -1.16 -3.76
C ASP A 519 -33.00 -2.59 -3.26
N ILE A 520 -31.82 -3.13 -3.58
CA ILE A 520 -31.43 -4.50 -3.25
C ILE A 520 -31.49 -4.80 -1.74
N HIS A 521 -31.23 -3.81 -0.88
CA HIS A 521 -31.33 -4.00 0.57
C HIS A 521 -32.78 -4.07 1.03
N ALA A 522 -33.67 -3.28 0.41
CA ALA A 522 -35.09 -3.35 0.69
C ALA A 522 -35.70 -4.65 0.14
N ALA A 523 -35.32 -5.07 -1.06
CA ALA A 523 -35.72 -6.34 -1.65
C ALA A 523 -35.29 -7.53 -0.79
N THR A 524 -34.02 -7.55 -0.33
CA THR A 524 -33.57 -8.55 0.63
C THR A 524 -34.36 -8.49 1.94
N ALA A 525 -34.63 -7.30 2.47
CA ALA A 525 -35.41 -7.17 3.70
C ALA A 525 -36.82 -7.76 3.54
N ALA A 526 -37.52 -7.43 2.45
CA ALA A 526 -38.84 -7.97 2.13
C ALA A 526 -38.84 -9.51 2.13
N LYS A 527 -37.86 -10.13 1.47
CA LYS A 527 -37.71 -11.58 1.39
C LYS A 527 -37.37 -12.23 2.75
N ILE A 528 -36.43 -11.65 3.50
CA ILE A 528 -36.00 -12.19 4.80
C ILE A 528 -37.11 -12.08 5.85
N PHE A 529 -37.80 -10.94 5.91
CA PHE A 529 -38.84 -10.68 6.91
C PHE A 529 -40.23 -11.13 6.48
N GLY A 530 -40.41 -11.57 5.24
CA GLY A 530 -41.69 -12.03 4.70
C GLY A 530 -42.75 -10.93 4.63
N VAL A 531 -42.33 -9.71 4.26
CA VAL A 531 -43.20 -8.52 4.12
C VAL A 531 -43.15 -8.01 2.69
N ASP A 532 -44.17 -7.26 2.27
CA ASP A 532 -44.16 -6.59 0.97
C ASP A 532 -43.09 -5.49 0.93
N LEU A 533 -42.55 -5.22 -0.27
CA LEU A 533 -41.49 -4.20 -0.45
C LEU A 533 -41.90 -2.82 0.08
N ALA A 534 -43.20 -2.48 -0.03
CA ALA A 534 -43.76 -1.23 0.47
C ALA A 534 -43.78 -1.14 2.00
N ASP A 535 -43.83 -2.28 2.69
CA ASP A 535 -43.89 -2.38 4.16
C ASP A 535 -42.49 -2.49 4.80
N VAL A 536 -41.43 -2.44 3.99
CA VAL A 536 -40.05 -2.48 4.49
C VAL A 536 -39.72 -1.21 5.25
N THR A 537 -39.57 -1.35 6.56
CA THR A 537 -39.15 -0.24 7.42
C THR A 537 -37.67 0.12 7.21
N ARG A 538 -37.29 1.35 7.58
CA ARG A 538 -35.89 1.81 7.55
C ARG A 538 -34.98 0.91 8.39
N GLU A 539 -35.47 0.41 9.52
CA GLU A 539 -34.73 -0.50 10.39
C GLU A 539 -34.50 -1.86 9.72
N MET A 540 -35.54 -2.46 9.13
CA MET A 540 -35.44 -3.72 8.37
C MET A 540 -34.43 -3.59 7.24
N ARG A 541 -34.49 -2.51 6.47
CA ARG A 541 -33.53 -2.21 5.41
C ARG A 541 -32.10 -2.09 5.94
N ALA A 542 -31.90 -1.41 7.08
CA ALA A 542 -30.58 -1.27 7.69
C ALA A 542 -30.00 -2.61 8.17
N ARG A 543 -30.83 -3.47 8.77
CA ARG A 543 -30.44 -4.83 9.18
C ARG A 543 -30.08 -5.68 7.95
N ALA A 544 -30.91 -5.67 6.91
CA ALA A 544 -30.67 -6.39 5.66
C ALA A 544 -29.41 -5.88 4.94
N LYS A 545 -29.11 -4.58 4.97
CA LYS A 545 -27.87 -4.02 4.45
C LYS A 545 -26.65 -4.60 5.16
N THR A 546 -26.64 -4.62 6.49
CA THR A 546 -25.56 -5.22 7.27
C THR A 546 -25.44 -6.72 7.02
N ALA A 547 -26.56 -7.42 6.87
CA ALA A 547 -26.59 -8.84 6.52
C ALA A 547 -26.02 -9.10 5.12
N ASN A 548 -26.45 -8.37 4.08
CA ASN A 548 -25.93 -8.47 2.72
C ASN A 548 -24.41 -8.37 2.71
N PHE A 549 -23.85 -7.27 3.22
CA PHE A 549 -22.40 -7.09 3.25
C PHE A 549 -21.70 -8.09 4.16
N GLY A 550 -22.32 -8.51 5.27
CA GLY A 550 -21.77 -9.55 6.12
C GLY A 550 -21.65 -10.90 5.40
N ILE A 551 -22.75 -11.36 4.80
CA ILE A 551 -22.89 -12.70 4.24
C ILE A 551 -22.03 -12.86 2.98
N ILE A 552 -22.00 -11.86 2.09
CA ILE A 552 -21.10 -11.91 0.92
C ILE A 552 -19.63 -12.01 1.31
N TYR A 553 -19.27 -11.58 2.52
CA TYR A 553 -17.92 -11.70 3.06
C TYR A 553 -17.67 -12.95 3.93
N GLY A 554 -18.62 -13.90 3.92
CA GLY A 554 -18.55 -15.13 4.70
C GLY A 554 -18.62 -14.90 6.21
N ILE A 555 -19.37 -13.91 6.69
CA ILE A 555 -19.54 -13.69 8.13
C ILE A 555 -20.21 -14.91 8.79
N SER A 556 -19.76 -15.26 10.00
CA SER A 556 -20.42 -16.28 10.81
C SER A 556 -21.66 -15.72 11.53
N SER A 557 -22.54 -16.60 12.00
CA SER A 557 -23.68 -16.21 12.85
C SER A 557 -23.25 -15.43 14.09
N TYR A 558 -22.09 -15.78 14.67
CA TYR A 558 -21.47 -15.03 15.77
C TYR A 558 -21.05 -13.62 15.34
N GLY A 559 -20.37 -13.50 14.18
CA GLY A 559 -19.94 -12.18 13.68
C GLY A 559 -21.14 -11.29 13.35
N LEU A 560 -22.20 -11.86 12.78
CA LEU A 560 -23.42 -11.12 12.46
C LEU A 560 -24.18 -10.72 13.71
N SER A 561 -24.25 -11.59 14.74
CA SER A 561 -24.91 -11.26 16.01
C SER A 561 -24.25 -10.08 16.71
N GLU A 562 -22.92 -9.98 16.69
CA GLU A 562 -22.20 -8.85 17.27
C GLU A 562 -22.48 -7.55 16.49
N ARG A 563 -22.44 -7.58 15.15
CA ARG A 563 -22.67 -6.39 14.32
C ARG A 563 -24.08 -5.84 14.40
N LEU A 564 -25.08 -6.72 14.49
CA LEU A 564 -26.48 -6.35 14.59
C LEU A 564 -26.96 -6.19 16.04
N THR A 565 -26.15 -6.58 17.03
CA THR A 565 -26.53 -6.61 18.45
C THR A 565 -27.80 -7.43 18.69
N ILE A 566 -27.86 -8.63 18.10
CA ILE A 566 -29.00 -9.56 18.19
C ILE A 566 -28.58 -10.91 18.77
N GLY A 567 -29.55 -11.77 19.09
CA GLY A 567 -29.26 -13.13 19.56
C GLY A 567 -28.58 -13.99 18.47
N ARG A 568 -27.70 -14.91 18.86
CA ARG A 568 -27.02 -15.83 17.91
C ARG A 568 -28.00 -16.67 17.08
N LYS A 569 -29.14 -17.05 17.67
CA LYS A 569 -30.19 -17.80 16.97
C LYS A 569 -30.81 -16.94 15.88
N GLU A 570 -31.23 -15.72 16.21
CA GLU A 570 -31.77 -14.76 15.25
C GLU A 570 -30.79 -14.46 14.11
N ALA A 571 -29.50 -14.25 14.43
CA ALA A 571 -28.47 -14.07 13.40
C ALA A 571 -28.31 -15.28 12.47
N LYS A 572 -28.45 -16.50 13.00
CA LYS A 572 -28.45 -17.71 12.17
C LYS A 572 -29.70 -17.77 11.28
N ASP A 573 -30.87 -17.51 11.85
CA ASP A 573 -32.14 -17.52 11.12
C ASP A 573 -32.13 -16.48 9.96
N LEU A 574 -31.50 -15.31 10.17
CA LEU A 574 -31.28 -14.31 9.10
C LEU A 574 -30.37 -14.83 7.98
N ILE A 575 -29.27 -15.51 8.33
CA ILE A 575 -28.34 -16.10 7.34
C ILE A 575 -29.04 -17.21 6.55
N ASP A 576 -29.77 -18.09 7.23
CA ASP A 576 -30.49 -19.19 6.60
C ASP A 576 -31.63 -18.66 5.71
N GLY A 577 -32.38 -17.65 6.17
CA GLY A 577 -33.40 -16.95 5.37
C GLY A 577 -32.82 -16.26 4.13
N TYR A 578 -31.65 -15.63 4.24
CA TYR A 578 -30.94 -15.05 3.11
C TYR A 578 -30.58 -16.11 2.06
N PHE A 579 -30.01 -17.23 2.46
CA PHE A 579 -29.65 -18.31 1.53
C PHE A 579 -30.87 -19.04 0.95
N ASN A 580 -32.00 -19.07 1.66
CA ASN A 580 -33.25 -19.57 1.09
C ASN A 580 -33.81 -18.61 0.03
N SER A 581 -33.59 -17.30 0.19
CA SER A 581 -34.02 -16.27 -0.76
C SER A 581 -33.12 -16.18 -1.99
N TYR A 582 -31.83 -16.49 -1.81
CA TYR A 582 -30.77 -16.44 -2.82
C TYR A 582 -29.92 -17.73 -2.79
N PRO A 583 -30.47 -18.88 -3.25
CA PRO A 583 -29.80 -20.17 -3.18
C PRO A 583 -28.50 -20.26 -3.98
N GLY A 584 -28.41 -19.56 -5.12
CA GLY A 584 -27.22 -19.51 -5.97
C GLY A 584 -26.01 -18.91 -5.23
N VAL A 585 -26.23 -17.97 -4.31
CA VAL A 585 -25.16 -17.38 -3.49
C VAL A 585 -24.50 -18.44 -2.60
N ARG A 586 -25.29 -19.33 -1.98
CA ARG A 586 -24.74 -20.45 -1.18
C ARG A 586 -23.90 -21.38 -2.06
N SER A 587 -24.45 -21.81 -3.19
CA SER A 587 -23.76 -22.69 -4.14
C SER A 587 -22.45 -22.10 -4.63
N TYR A 588 -22.42 -20.78 -4.89
CA TYR A 588 -21.22 -20.06 -5.26
C TYR A 588 -20.15 -20.07 -4.15
N MET A 589 -20.52 -19.72 -2.92
CA MET A 589 -19.59 -19.70 -1.78
C MET A 589 -18.97 -21.07 -1.53
N ASP A 590 -19.79 -22.12 -1.54
CA ASP A 590 -19.34 -23.51 -1.37
C ASP A 590 -18.38 -23.92 -2.50
N ASN A 591 -18.68 -23.52 -3.74
CA ASN A 591 -17.84 -23.79 -4.90
C ASN A 591 -16.49 -23.05 -4.83
N CYS A 592 -16.46 -21.81 -4.35
CA CYS A 592 -15.22 -21.06 -4.12
C CYS A 592 -14.32 -21.78 -3.11
N ILE A 593 -14.89 -22.22 -1.98
CA ILE A 593 -14.15 -22.98 -0.96
C ILE A 593 -13.64 -24.30 -1.54
N ARG A 594 -14.49 -25.03 -2.28
CA ARG A 594 -14.12 -26.29 -2.92
C ARG A 594 -12.94 -26.11 -3.89
N LYS A 595 -13.04 -25.15 -4.82
CA LYS A 595 -11.96 -24.82 -5.75
C LYS A 595 -10.68 -24.43 -5.00
N ALA A 596 -10.78 -23.58 -3.98
CA ALA A 596 -9.63 -23.19 -3.17
C ALA A 596 -8.92 -24.40 -2.53
N ARG A 597 -9.69 -25.39 -2.03
CA ARG A 597 -9.13 -26.63 -1.46
C ARG A 597 -8.49 -27.54 -2.52
N GLU A 598 -9.04 -27.58 -3.73
CA GLU A 598 -8.54 -28.43 -4.83
C GLU A 598 -7.25 -27.88 -5.45
N GLN A 599 -7.19 -26.57 -5.71
CA GLN A 599 -6.10 -25.96 -6.47
C GLN A 599 -5.18 -25.04 -5.64
N GLY A 600 -5.55 -24.72 -4.40
CA GLY A 600 -4.77 -23.86 -3.51
C GLY A 600 -4.95 -22.34 -3.74
N PHE A 601 -5.79 -21.93 -4.68
CA PHE A 601 -6.07 -20.51 -4.98
C PHE A 601 -7.50 -20.31 -5.49
N VAL A 602 -7.93 -19.05 -5.60
CA VAL A 602 -9.17 -18.62 -6.27
C VAL A 602 -8.85 -17.52 -7.29
N THR A 603 -9.74 -17.30 -8.27
CA THR A 603 -9.53 -16.30 -9.34
C THR A 603 -10.65 -15.28 -9.41
N THR A 604 -10.32 -14.06 -9.84
CA THR A 604 -11.30 -13.05 -10.26
C THR A 604 -11.88 -13.39 -11.64
N MET A 605 -12.85 -12.61 -12.10
CA MET A 605 -13.40 -12.70 -13.47
C MET A 605 -12.35 -12.50 -14.57
N PHE A 606 -11.28 -11.77 -14.26
CA PHE A 606 -10.19 -11.44 -15.19
C PHE A 606 -8.94 -12.28 -14.94
N GLY A 607 -9.05 -13.38 -14.19
CA GLY A 607 -7.98 -14.35 -14.01
C GLY A 607 -7.00 -14.05 -12.88
N ARG A 608 -7.11 -12.91 -12.19
CA ARG A 608 -6.23 -12.58 -11.06
C ARG A 608 -6.34 -13.63 -9.97
N ARG A 609 -5.20 -14.19 -9.55
CA ARG A 609 -5.14 -15.25 -8.54
C ARG A 609 -4.98 -14.68 -7.13
N ARG A 610 -5.71 -15.27 -6.18
CA ARG A 610 -5.46 -15.17 -4.74
C ARG A 610 -5.10 -16.56 -4.22
N TYR A 611 -3.83 -16.76 -3.86
CA TYR A 611 -3.42 -17.99 -3.19
C TYR A 611 -4.01 -18.06 -1.80
N VAL A 612 -4.47 -19.23 -1.39
CA VAL A 612 -5.11 -19.46 -0.09
C VAL A 612 -4.38 -20.62 0.59
N ARG A 613 -3.11 -20.39 0.92
CA ARG A 613 -2.17 -21.42 1.43
C ARG A 613 -2.69 -22.16 2.68
N ASP A 614 -3.47 -21.45 3.50
CA ASP A 614 -4.03 -21.96 4.76
C ASP A 614 -5.39 -22.71 4.61
N ILE A 615 -5.90 -22.91 3.39
CA ILE A 615 -7.23 -23.49 3.16
C ILE A 615 -7.38 -24.94 3.68
N LEU A 616 -6.26 -25.66 3.83
CA LEU A 616 -6.20 -27.02 4.38
C LEU A 616 -5.73 -27.05 5.85
N SER A 617 -5.60 -25.90 6.51
CA SER A 617 -5.11 -25.83 7.88
C SER A 617 -5.97 -26.67 8.84
N ARG A 618 -5.32 -27.41 9.72
CA ARG A 618 -6.00 -28.18 10.78
C ARG A 618 -6.63 -27.25 11.84
N ASN A 619 -6.11 -26.04 11.98
CA ASN A 619 -6.66 -25.05 12.90
C ASN A 619 -7.92 -24.42 12.30
N GLN A 620 -9.07 -24.62 12.97
CA GLN A 620 -10.37 -24.16 12.49
C GLN A 620 -10.46 -22.64 12.33
N VAL A 621 -9.77 -21.86 13.17
CA VAL A 621 -9.78 -20.38 13.06
C VAL A 621 -9.01 -19.93 11.83
N VAL A 622 -7.82 -20.51 11.62
CA VAL A 622 -6.95 -20.20 10.47
C VAL A 622 -7.65 -20.61 9.17
N ARG A 623 -8.20 -21.84 9.13
CA ARG A 623 -8.97 -22.34 7.99
C ARG A 623 -10.23 -21.50 7.73
N GLY A 624 -10.96 -21.11 8.77
CA GLY A 624 -12.14 -20.25 8.62
C GLY A 624 -11.81 -18.87 8.06
N ASN A 625 -10.63 -18.32 8.36
CA ASN A 625 -10.14 -17.08 7.73
C ASN A 625 -9.79 -17.30 6.25
N ALA A 626 -9.13 -18.41 5.94
CA ALA A 626 -8.80 -18.81 4.58
C ALA A 626 -10.05 -19.02 3.71
N GLU A 627 -11.08 -19.69 4.23
CA GLU A 627 -12.37 -19.89 3.55
C GLU A 627 -13.08 -18.55 3.26
N ARG A 628 -13.06 -17.61 4.20
CA ARG A 628 -13.58 -16.25 3.97
C ARG A 628 -12.79 -15.52 2.89
N ASN A 629 -11.47 -15.61 2.91
CA ASN A 629 -10.63 -15.00 1.86
C ASN A 629 -10.92 -15.62 0.48
N ALA A 630 -11.16 -16.93 0.41
CA ALA A 630 -11.52 -17.62 -0.83
C ALA A 630 -12.86 -17.15 -1.42
N ILE A 631 -13.82 -16.75 -0.59
CA ILE A 631 -15.10 -16.18 -1.02
C ILE A 631 -14.94 -14.70 -1.42
N ASN A 632 -14.19 -13.94 -0.63
CA ASN A 632 -14.13 -12.48 -0.76
C ASN A 632 -13.25 -12.03 -1.93
N ALA A 633 -12.11 -12.68 -2.12
CA ALA A 633 -11.11 -12.24 -3.10
C ALA A 633 -11.63 -12.22 -4.55
N PRO A 634 -12.40 -13.22 -5.04
CA PRO A 634 -12.98 -13.14 -6.37
C PRO A 634 -13.90 -11.93 -6.57
N ILE A 635 -14.69 -11.55 -5.56
CA ILE A 635 -15.62 -10.42 -5.64
C ILE A 635 -14.85 -9.09 -5.58
N GLN A 636 -14.05 -8.90 -4.53
CA GLN A 636 -13.30 -7.65 -4.32
C GLN A 636 -12.26 -7.41 -5.40
N GLY A 637 -11.59 -8.48 -5.84
CA GLY A 637 -10.61 -8.40 -6.91
C GLY A 637 -11.25 -8.11 -8.27
N SER A 638 -12.41 -8.71 -8.57
CA SER A 638 -13.13 -8.36 -9.80
C SER A 638 -13.60 -6.90 -9.78
N ALA A 639 -14.03 -6.37 -8.63
CA ALA A 639 -14.34 -4.94 -8.51
C ALA A 639 -13.10 -4.06 -8.75
N ALA A 640 -11.96 -4.43 -8.19
CA ALA A 640 -10.70 -3.74 -8.42
C ALA A 640 -10.30 -3.76 -9.90
N ASP A 641 -10.39 -4.91 -10.56
CA ASP A 641 -10.10 -5.09 -11.98
C ASP A 641 -10.99 -4.18 -12.84
N ILE A 642 -12.31 -4.14 -12.56
CA ILE A 642 -13.28 -3.29 -13.27
C ILE A 642 -12.95 -1.80 -13.15
N ILE A 643 -12.61 -1.34 -11.95
CA ILE A 643 -12.22 0.07 -11.72
C ILE A 643 -10.96 0.40 -12.53
N LYS A 644 -9.96 -0.48 -12.53
CA LYS A 644 -8.72 -0.29 -13.29
C LYS A 644 -8.95 -0.26 -14.80
N ILE A 645 -9.82 -1.13 -15.33
CA ILE A 645 -10.24 -1.09 -16.74
C ILE A 645 -10.87 0.28 -17.07
N ALA A 646 -11.80 0.75 -16.24
CA ALA A 646 -12.42 2.06 -16.43
C ALA A 646 -11.39 3.19 -16.39
N MET A 647 -10.44 3.15 -15.45
CA MET A 647 -9.36 4.14 -15.36
C MET A 647 -8.51 4.19 -16.63
N ASN A 648 -8.12 3.04 -17.18
CA ASN A 648 -7.34 2.94 -18.41
C ASN A 648 -8.11 3.54 -19.61
N ARG A 649 -9.38 3.15 -19.79
CA ARG A 649 -10.22 3.64 -20.89
C ARG A 649 -10.50 5.13 -20.80
N ILE A 650 -10.85 5.62 -19.60
CA ILE A 650 -11.09 7.05 -19.35
C ILE A 650 -9.81 7.85 -19.63
N HIS A 651 -8.65 7.36 -19.18
CA HIS A 651 -7.39 8.05 -19.45
C HIS A 651 -7.08 8.13 -20.95
N GLU A 652 -7.24 7.03 -21.69
CA GLU A 652 -7.08 7.03 -23.15
C GLU A 652 -8.02 8.04 -23.83
N LYS A 653 -9.27 8.11 -23.38
CA LYS A 653 -10.28 9.06 -23.86
C LYS A 653 -9.94 10.52 -23.55
N LEU A 654 -9.51 10.81 -22.33
CA LEU A 654 -9.05 12.14 -21.93
C LEU A 654 -7.93 12.64 -22.88
N MET A 655 -6.97 11.76 -23.20
CA MET A 655 -5.83 12.10 -24.05
C MET A 655 -6.21 12.21 -25.54
N SER A 656 -6.94 11.23 -26.08
CA SER A 656 -7.30 11.18 -27.51
C SER A 656 -8.30 12.26 -27.90
N GLU A 657 -9.22 12.61 -27.00
CA GLU A 657 -10.24 13.63 -27.22
C GLU A 657 -9.85 15.02 -26.68
N GLN A 658 -8.63 15.15 -26.15
CA GLN A 658 -8.01 16.40 -25.69
C GLN A 658 -8.82 17.17 -24.64
N PHE A 659 -9.40 16.46 -23.67
CA PHE A 659 -10.06 17.10 -22.54
C PHE A 659 -9.05 17.89 -21.70
N SER A 660 -9.46 19.04 -21.15
CA SER A 660 -8.67 19.74 -20.13
C SER A 660 -8.82 19.10 -18.74
N ALA A 661 -9.78 18.18 -18.60
CA ALA A 661 -10.08 17.47 -17.37
C ALA A 661 -8.94 16.56 -16.90
N ARG A 662 -8.85 16.39 -15.58
CA ARG A 662 -7.82 15.57 -14.92
C ARG A 662 -8.49 14.57 -13.99
N MET A 663 -8.11 13.30 -14.12
CA MET A 663 -8.37 12.32 -13.06
C MET A 663 -7.40 12.60 -11.90
N ILE A 664 -7.91 12.80 -10.69
CA ILE A 664 -7.11 13.27 -9.55
C ILE A 664 -7.02 12.22 -8.43
N LEU A 665 -8.08 11.45 -8.18
CA LEU A 665 -8.12 10.49 -7.07
C LEU A 665 -8.95 9.26 -7.42
N GLN A 666 -8.56 8.13 -6.82
CA GLN A 666 -9.31 6.89 -6.76
C GLN A 666 -9.50 6.52 -5.28
N VAL A 667 -10.74 6.47 -4.82
CA VAL A 667 -11.08 6.19 -3.41
C VAL A 667 -12.16 5.12 -3.37
N HIS A 668 -11.85 3.95 -2.79
CA HIS A 668 -12.76 2.80 -2.77
C HIS A 668 -13.25 2.38 -4.17
N ASP A 669 -14.49 2.70 -4.53
CA ASP A 669 -15.10 2.40 -5.82
C ASP A 669 -15.45 3.70 -6.60
N GLU A 670 -14.92 4.84 -6.12
CA GLU A 670 -15.11 6.21 -6.61
C GLU A 670 -13.89 6.68 -7.42
N LEU A 671 -14.14 7.34 -8.55
CA LEU A 671 -13.19 8.12 -9.33
C LEU A 671 -13.55 9.60 -9.26
N ILE A 672 -12.54 10.44 -9.02
CA ILE A 672 -12.72 11.87 -8.84
C ILE A 672 -11.91 12.60 -9.91
N PHE A 673 -12.56 13.56 -10.55
CA PHE A 673 -12.02 14.37 -11.63
C PHE A 673 -12.11 15.85 -11.29
N GLU A 674 -11.18 16.62 -11.83
CA GLU A 674 -11.22 18.08 -11.88
C GLU A 674 -11.46 18.50 -13.34
N VAL A 675 -12.49 19.32 -13.60
CA VAL A 675 -12.94 19.65 -14.96
C VAL A 675 -13.42 21.10 -15.06
N ALA A 676 -13.12 21.76 -16.17
CA ALA A 676 -13.65 23.09 -16.44
C ALA A 676 -15.18 23.06 -16.57
N GLU A 677 -15.87 24.08 -16.07
CA GLU A 677 -17.34 24.10 -16.02
C GLU A 677 -18.01 23.83 -17.38
N ASN A 678 -17.41 24.31 -18.47
CA ASN A 678 -17.89 24.15 -19.84
C ASN A 678 -17.70 22.75 -20.43
N GLU A 679 -16.78 21.93 -19.89
CA GLU A 679 -16.53 20.56 -20.35
C GLU A 679 -17.20 19.49 -19.47
N ASN A 680 -17.76 19.90 -18.32
CA ASN A 680 -18.27 18.99 -17.30
C ASN A 680 -19.34 18.00 -17.82
N GLU A 681 -20.30 18.48 -18.61
CA GLU A 681 -21.37 17.61 -19.14
C GLU A 681 -20.82 16.53 -20.08
N ARG A 682 -19.94 16.92 -20.99
CA ARG A 682 -19.28 16.00 -21.93
C ARG A 682 -18.39 14.99 -21.19
N LEU A 683 -17.63 15.45 -20.19
CA LEU A 683 -16.81 14.57 -19.36
C LEU A 683 -17.67 13.56 -18.60
N ARG A 684 -18.75 14.03 -17.96
CA ARG A 684 -19.67 13.21 -17.19
C ARG A 684 -20.22 12.07 -18.04
N GLU A 685 -20.72 12.37 -19.24
CA GLU A 685 -21.26 11.35 -20.15
C GLU A 685 -20.22 10.29 -20.53
N MET A 686 -19.00 10.73 -20.86
CA MET A 686 -17.89 9.82 -21.17
C MET A 686 -17.52 8.96 -19.96
N VAL A 687 -17.33 9.55 -18.78
CA VAL A 687 -16.94 8.82 -17.55
C VAL A 687 -17.99 7.78 -17.17
N ILE A 688 -19.27 8.14 -17.17
CA ILE A 688 -20.36 7.20 -16.87
C ILE A 688 -20.37 6.06 -17.89
N HIS A 689 -20.21 6.36 -19.18
CA HIS A 689 -20.19 5.34 -20.22
C HIS A 689 -19.02 4.36 -20.05
N GLU A 690 -17.80 4.86 -19.88
CA GLU A 690 -16.60 4.03 -19.76
C GLU A 690 -16.60 3.20 -18.47
N MET A 691 -17.12 3.75 -17.36
CA MET A 691 -17.30 3.00 -16.11
C MET A 691 -18.39 1.92 -16.26
N SER A 692 -19.59 2.28 -16.71
CA SER A 692 -20.70 1.31 -16.86
C SER A 692 -20.42 0.21 -17.89
N SER A 693 -19.53 0.45 -18.87
CA SER A 693 -19.15 -0.52 -19.89
C SER A 693 -17.83 -1.25 -19.62
N ALA A 694 -17.17 -0.98 -18.48
CA ALA A 694 -15.88 -1.55 -18.13
C ALA A 694 -15.89 -3.09 -18.09
N ALA A 695 -17.04 -3.69 -17.75
CA ALA A 695 -17.26 -5.13 -17.83
C ALA A 695 -18.68 -5.47 -18.25
N VAL A 696 -18.84 -6.62 -18.91
CA VAL A 696 -20.15 -7.19 -19.25
C VAL A 696 -20.54 -8.16 -18.14
N LEU A 697 -21.59 -7.81 -17.41
CA LEU A 697 -22.20 -8.64 -16.36
C LEU A 697 -23.65 -8.99 -16.76
N ASP A 698 -24.25 -9.97 -16.09
CA ASP A 698 -25.68 -10.31 -16.26
C ASP A 698 -26.62 -9.16 -15.82
N ILE A 699 -26.09 -8.22 -15.04
CA ILE A 699 -26.78 -7.03 -14.53
C ILE A 699 -25.94 -5.81 -14.90
N PRO A 700 -26.54 -4.70 -15.39
CA PRO A 700 -25.77 -3.51 -15.74
C PRO A 700 -24.99 -2.95 -14.54
N LEU A 701 -23.75 -2.53 -14.79
CA LEU A 701 -23.00 -1.71 -13.85
C LEU A 701 -23.64 -0.31 -13.80
N LYS A 702 -23.97 0.14 -12.60
CA LYS A 702 -24.53 1.47 -12.36
C LYS A 702 -23.48 2.36 -11.71
N VAL A 703 -23.42 3.61 -12.16
CA VAL A 703 -22.54 4.64 -11.64
C VAL A 703 -23.42 5.77 -11.12
N ASP A 704 -23.32 6.07 -9.83
CA ASP A 704 -23.88 7.30 -9.27
C ASP A 704 -22.82 8.39 -9.39
N TRP A 705 -23.24 9.64 -9.58
CA TRP A 705 -22.32 10.75 -9.81
C TRP A 705 -22.83 12.04 -9.18
N GLY A 706 -21.91 12.94 -8.89
CA GLY A 706 -22.19 14.28 -8.39
C GLY A 706 -21.11 15.27 -8.79
N THR A 707 -21.46 16.56 -8.76
CA THR A 707 -20.54 17.65 -9.11
C THR A 707 -20.58 18.73 -8.07
N GLY A 708 -19.45 19.35 -7.76
CA GLY A 708 -19.38 20.34 -6.69
C GLY A 708 -18.13 21.21 -6.72
N LYS A 709 -18.15 22.27 -5.91
CA LYS A 709 -17.01 23.19 -5.72
C LYS A 709 -16.03 22.70 -4.66
N ASN A 710 -16.33 21.57 -4.04
CA ASN A 710 -15.44 20.84 -3.14
C ASN A 710 -15.81 19.37 -3.18
N TRP A 711 -14.96 18.52 -2.62
CA TRP A 711 -15.16 17.08 -2.69
C TRP A 711 -16.42 16.63 -1.93
N LEU A 712 -16.80 17.32 -0.85
CA LEU A 712 -18.03 16.99 -0.14
C LEU A 712 -19.30 17.27 -0.96
N GLU A 713 -19.33 18.33 -1.75
CA GLU A 713 -20.49 18.65 -2.61
C GLU A 713 -20.61 17.70 -3.80
N ALA A 714 -19.48 17.26 -4.34
CA ALA A 714 -19.47 16.30 -5.45
C ALA A 714 -19.85 14.87 -5.00
N HIS A 715 -19.61 14.54 -3.72
CA HIS A 715 -19.81 13.22 -3.13
C HIS A 715 -21.11 13.12 -2.30
#